data_AF-A0A174BAU1-F1
#
_entry.id   AF-A0A174BAU1-F1
#
_cell.length_a   1.000
_cell.length_b   1.000
_cell.length_c   1.000
_cell.angle_alpha   90.00
_cell.angle_beta   90.00
_cell.angle_gamma   90.00
#
_symmetry.space_group_name_H-M   'P 1'
#
loop_
_entity.id
_entity.type
_entity.pdbx_description
1 polymer ?
#
loop_
_entity_poly.entity_id
_entity_poly.type
_entity_poly.pdbx_seq_one_letter_code
_entity_poly.pdbx_strand_id
1 'polypeptide(L)'
;MTEEERQVLEFVRRFHQVCLEEQDMEQVGQMISDDIEWTGAGRYNTVKGRENILYAFEADQNGKKYDYQILNADYAVSLLAGHIYSFSGSCYVRGTRGGLEDGERVVRATGICRFEDGVGYMMRLHHSLPNRAWESDLQRMTQEDVRVLRSLVGLQSKELEEKNSNLDALIQNIPGGVICCRDDEDLELIFYSDGFLKMFGYTRDEMETVLENKFSRMIVPEDLQSTRLDVIRQMKNGNTKEIEYRVICKDGSYLVIQDNGQLVMRDGQPVFYCILIDITERRKADEELKMSLERYQIILNQATDIIFEWDIKSDTLTCSPNWIKKFGYQVVRDHISEEVLRRGNLHNDDKKIFVQMQKEVLLGSPCGENEIRIATKDGRFIWCRVRYTLQTDQDKRPARAIGLIADIDKEKREKERLLELAEQDSLTGLYNRGAVQTLIQRYVVKALPSDRCALMILDVDNFKKVNDIYGHLSGDAMLRDIADMLRRLFPENAVLARVGGDEFAVLLYHVKTLGEVEEKADGILKNFRSILRQQKDIISCSIGISIAPENGDNFASIYKNADAALYQAKRQGKNRYALYAESLEDVITPEGQTDVAGAAVMDQKLADQNLTGYVLDILSRSNSMEKSINQLLEIVGRQVDVCRVYIFEDDEDGIRSSNTFEWCKEGVQPEKENLQSINMEALDHYYDNFNEEGIFFCRDVSTLLTHQRMILENQGIKSVLQCRIMDQGKPKGFIGFDECMENRYWTGNQIRLLQTISRILGIFLMKGRAQERLGRAMNGFSAALEEQRDWFYILDMETCQFLYTSRKVQEQDPAVVCGGVCYRVFFGADRMCEGCPMLMLDSVRTSASSLVWNRNRKCYVHTRAQAVLWPGGREACMISCRIVEGLEKQREEPENSLEEEK
;
A
#
# COMPACT_ATOMS: atom_id res chain seq x y z
N MET A 1 -21.51 -18.58 -80.38
CA MET A 1 -20.08 -18.83 -80.63
C MET A 1 -19.48 -17.57 -81.21
N THR A 2 -18.52 -16.97 -80.53
CA THR A 2 -17.78 -15.80 -81.02
C THR A 2 -16.90 -16.18 -82.20
N GLU A 3 -16.38 -15.19 -82.93
CA GLU A 3 -15.48 -15.44 -84.06
C GLU A 3 -14.18 -16.12 -83.59
N GLU A 4 -13.68 -15.73 -82.41
CA GLU A 4 -12.50 -16.34 -81.79
C GLU A 4 -12.78 -17.79 -81.34
N GLU A 5 -13.96 -18.09 -80.78
CA GLU A 5 -14.36 -19.47 -80.45
C GLU A 5 -14.46 -20.38 -81.70
N ARG A 6 -14.82 -19.81 -82.86
CA ARG A 6 -14.78 -20.54 -84.15
C ARG A 6 -13.35 -20.87 -84.56
N GLN A 7 -12.44 -19.92 -84.45
CA GLN A 7 -11.02 -20.13 -84.76
C GLN A 7 -10.37 -21.16 -83.82
N VAL A 8 -10.73 -21.12 -82.53
CA VAL A 8 -10.27 -22.14 -81.56
C VAL A 8 -10.84 -23.52 -81.91
N LEU A 9 -12.12 -23.60 -82.29
CA LEU A 9 -12.74 -24.86 -82.73
C LEU A 9 -12.05 -25.44 -83.98
N GLU A 10 -11.70 -24.58 -84.94
CA GLU A 10 -10.92 -24.95 -86.12
C GLU A 10 -9.50 -25.41 -85.76
N PHE A 11 -8.83 -24.72 -84.83
CA PHE A 11 -7.54 -25.14 -84.30
C PHE A 11 -7.59 -26.53 -83.66
N VAL A 12 -8.60 -26.82 -82.83
CA VAL A 12 -8.78 -28.13 -82.19
C VAL A 12 -9.03 -29.22 -83.22
N ARG A 13 -9.85 -28.96 -84.25
CA ARG A 13 -10.09 -29.89 -85.36
C ARG A 13 -8.81 -30.15 -86.15
N ARG A 14 -8.09 -29.08 -86.50
CA ARG A 14 -6.80 -29.17 -87.21
C ARG A 14 -5.79 -29.98 -86.40
N PHE A 15 -5.69 -29.74 -85.10
CA PHE A 15 -4.78 -30.49 -84.24
C PHE A 15 -5.04 -32.00 -84.31
N HIS A 16 -6.31 -32.42 -84.20
CA HIS A 16 -6.65 -33.84 -84.28
C HIS A 16 -6.47 -34.41 -85.68
N GLN A 17 -6.68 -33.62 -86.73
CA GLN A 17 -6.38 -34.00 -88.11
C GLN A 17 -4.89 -34.28 -88.31
N VAL A 18 -4.03 -33.37 -87.87
CA VAL A 18 -2.57 -33.51 -87.95
C VAL A 18 -2.11 -34.72 -87.12
N CYS A 19 -2.66 -34.88 -85.92
CA CYS A 19 -2.29 -35.97 -85.03
C CYS A 19 -2.74 -37.35 -85.52
N LEU A 20 -3.95 -37.49 -86.06
CA LEU A 20 -4.57 -38.80 -86.35
C LEU A 20 -4.49 -39.17 -87.84
N GLU A 21 -4.77 -38.25 -88.76
CA GLU A 21 -4.78 -38.51 -90.20
C GLU A 21 -3.40 -38.29 -90.84
N GLU A 22 -2.80 -37.11 -90.65
CA GLU A 22 -1.55 -36.74 -91.33
C GLU A 22 -0.33 -37.37 -90.65
N GLN A 23 -0.40 -37.55 -89.32
CA GLN A 23 0.66 -38.07 -88.46
C GLN A 23 1.99 -37.31 -88.61
N ASP A 24 1.90 -36.00 -88.84
CA ASP A 24 3.04 -35.08 -88.95
C ASP A 24 3.47 -34.60 -87.55
N MET A 25 4.47 -35.26 -86.99
CA MET A 25 4.94 -34.97 -85.63
C MET A 25 5.68 -33.64 -85.52
N GLU A 26 6.27 -33.15 -86.61
CA GLU A 26 6.91 -31.83 -86.64
C GLU A 26 5.83 -30.75 -86.48
N GLN A 27 4.70 -30.90 -87.19
CA GLN A 27 3.56 -30.00 -87.06
C GLN A 27 2.85 -30.14 -85.71
N VAL A 28 2.69 -31.36 -85.16
CA VAL A 28 2.17 -31.54 -83.79
C VAL A 28 3.04 -30.81 -82.76
N GLY A 29 4.37 -30.90 -82.88
CA GLY A 29 5.32 -30.21 -82.01
C GLY A 29 5.15 -28.70 -81.99
N GLN A 30 4.80 -28.10 -83.13
CA GLN A 30 4.52 -26.66 -83.25
C GLN A 30 3.17 -26.26 -82.65
N MET A 31 2.21 -27.18 -82.55
CA MET A 31 0.85 -26.91 -82.05
C MET A 31 0.67 -27.20 -80.54
N ILE A 32 1.71 -27.65 -79.82
CA ILE A 32 1.66 -27.95 -78.38
C ILE A 32 2.57 -27.02 -77.57
N SER A 33 2.21 -26.70 -76.32
CA SER A 33 3.06 -25.89 -75.44
C SER A 33 4.28 -26.68 -74.92
N ASP A 34 5.30 -26.00 -74.40
CA ASP A 34 6.50 -26.67 -73.85
C ASP A 34 6.18 -27.53 -72.62
N ASP A 35 5.21 -27.10 -71.82
CA ASP A 35 4.76 -27.70 -70.56
C ASP A 35 3.53 -28.62 -70.71
N ILE A 36 3.19 -29.01 -71.94
CA ILE A 36 1.99 -29.79 -72.23
C ILE A 36 1.90 -31.09 -71.41
N GLU A 37 0.71 -31.41 -70.93
CA GLU A 37 0.38 -32.69 -70.31
C GLU A 37 -0.64 -33.44 -71.17
N TRP A 38 -0.25 -34.61 -71.70
CA TRP A 38 -1.08 -35.45 -72.55
C TRP A 38 -1.31 -36.82 -71.92
N THR A 39 -2.56 -37.09 -71.54
CA THR A 39 -3.02 -38.39 -71.04
C THR A 39 -3.70 -39.18 -72.16
N GLY A 40 -3.30 -40.44 -72.37
CA GLY A 40 -3.82 -41.29 -73.45
C GLY A 40 -3.04 -41.27 -74.76
N ALA A 41 -1.76 -40.85 -74.74
CA ALA A 41 -0.84 -40.84 -75.88
C ALA A 41 -0.27 -42.24 -76.20
N GLY A 42 -1.14 -43.24 -76.39
CA GLY A 42 -0.73 -44.62 -76.72
C GLY A 42 -0.26 -45.45 -75.51
N ARG A 43 0.91 -46.08 -75.59
CA ARG A 43 1.44 -46.99 -74.54
C ARG A 43 1.73 -46.32 -73.20
N TYR A 44 1.83 -45.00 -73.17
CA TYR A 44 2.10 -44.23 -71.97
C TYR A 44 0.80 -43.59 -71.46
N ASN A 45 0.46 -43.85 -70.18
CA ASN A 45 -0.78 -43.34 -69.59
C ASN A 45 -0.83 -41.80 -69.56
N THR A 46 0.27 -41.14 -69.18
CA THR A 46 0.40 -39.68 -69.19
C THR A 46 1.83 -39.30 -69.52
N VAL A 47 2.01 -38.38 -70.46
CA VAL A 47 3.30 -37.83 -70.88
C VAL A 47 3.29 -36.32 -70.67
N LYS A 48 4.39 -35.78 -70.14
CA LYS A 48 4.54 -34.34 -69.85
C LYS A 48 5.73 -33.77 -70.60
N GLY A 49 5.57 -32.59 -71.16
CA GLY A 49 6.59 -31.85 -71.88
C GLY A 49 6.64 -32.19 -73.36
N ARG A 50 6.84 -31.16 -74.21
CA ARG A 50 6.86 -31.27 -75.68
C ARG A 50 7.82 -32.36 -76.17
N GLU A 51 9.06 -32.37 -75.69
CA GLU A 51 10.09 -33.34 -76.13
C GLU A 51 9.70 -34.79 -75.81
N ASN A 52 9.14 -35.03 -74.62
CA ASN A 52 8.73 -36.37 -74.20
C ASN A 52 7.53 -36.89 -75.01
N ILE A 53 6.62 -35.99 -75.41
CA ILE A 53 5.49 -36.34 -76.28
C ILE A 53 6.00 -36.73 -77.66
N LEU A 54 6.86 -35.92 -78.27
CA LEU A 54 7.45 -36.23 -79.58
C LEU A 54 8.21 -37.57 -79.54
N TYR A 55 9.00 -37.80 -78.48
CA TYR A 55 9.69 -39.08 -78.27
C TYR A 55 8.72 -40.28 -78.11
N ALA A 56 7.63 -40.12 -77.35
CA ALA A 56 6.63 -41.17 -77.17
C ALA A 56 5.95 -41.56 -78.49
N PHE A 57 5.68 -40.58 -79.36
CA PHE A 57 5.11 -40.82 -80.69
C PHE A 57 6.09 -41.48 -81.66
N GLU A 58 7.38 -41.09 -81.66
CA GLU A 58 8.42 -41.77 -82.44
C GLU A 58 8.59 -43.24 -82.02
N ALA A 59 8.53 -43.52 -80.71
CA ALA A 59 8.64 -44.87 -80.17
C ALA A 59 7.49 -45.79 -80.62
N ASP A 60 6.26 -45.26 -80.80
CA ASP A 60 5.11 -46.02 -81.29
C ASP A 60 5.13 -46.21 -82.82
N GLN A 61 5.76 -45.32 -83.60
CA GLN A 61 5.90 -45.47 -85.06
C GLN A 61 6.80 -46.65 -85.50
N ASN A 62 7.66 -47.16 -84.61
CA ASN A 62 8.47 -48.36 -84.87
C ASN A 62 7.65 -49.67 -84.89
N GLY A 63 6.33 -49.63 -84.65
CA GLY A 63 5.41 -50.75 -84.80
C GLY A 63 4.20 -50.41 -85.69
N LYS A 64 4.01 -51.13 -86.81
CA LYS A 64 2.84 -51.14 -87.72
C LYS A 64 1.97 -49.87 -87.70
N LYS A 65 2.24 -48.93 -88.61
CA LYS A 65 1.47 -47.69 -88.85
C LYS A 65 -0.04 -47.97 -88.93
N TYR A 66 -0.81 -47.27 -88.11
CA TYR A 66 -2.27 -47.24 -88.18
C TYR A 66 -2.67 -45.99 -88.95
N ASP A 67 -3.35 -46.12 -90.07
CA ASP A 67 -3.85 -44.96 -90.82
C ASP A 67 -5.30 -44.70 -90.37
N TYR A 68 -5.53 -43.56 -89.72
CA TYR A 68 -6.87 -43.15 -89.29
C TYR A 68 -7.46 -42.15 -90.28
N GLN A 69 -8.74 -42.33 -90.62
CA GLN A 69 -9.54 -41.34 -91.33
C GLN A 69 -10.60 -40.78 -90.38
N ILE A 70 -10.64 -39.47 -90.18
CA ILE A 70 -11.66 -38.78 -89.39
C ILE A 70 -12.94 -38.70 -90.23
N LEU A 71 -14.00 -39.37 -89.76
CA LEU A 71 -15.32 -39.35 -90.37
C LEU A 71 -16.13 -38.13 -89.91
N ASN A 72 -16.02 -37.79 -88.62
CA ASN A 72 -16.67 -36.62 -88.03
C ASN A 72 -15.92 -36.18 -86.76
N ALA A 73 -15.92 -34.89 -86.47
CA ALA A 73 -15.31 -34.31 -85.28
C ALA A 73 -16.22 -33.25 -84.65
N ASP A 74 -16.91 -33.67 -83.59
CA ASP A 74 -17.85 -32.85 -82.83
C ASP A 74 -17.19 -32.39 -81.54
N TYR A 75 -16.71 -31.14 -81.54
CA TYR A 75 -16.11 -30.49 -80.37
C TYR A 75 -16.94 -29.27 -79.94
N ALA A 76 -16.99 -29.05 -78.64
CA ALA A 76 -17.48 -27.84 -78.02
C ALA A 76 -16.30 -27.13 -77.35
N VAL A 77 -16.24 -25.80 -77.47
CA VAL A 77 -15.20 -24.94 -76.90
C VAL A 77 -15.85 -23.95 -75.93
N SER A 78 -15.14 -23.58 -74.87
CA SER A 78 -15.58 -22.55 -73.92
C SER A 78 -14.38 -21.78 -73.37
N LEU A 79 -14.48 -20.45 -73.37
CA LEU A 79 -13.47 -19.56 -72.80
C LEU A 79 -13.38 -19.75 -71.28
N LEU A 80 -12.17 -19.93 -70.75
CA LEU A 80 -11.91 -20.01 -69.31
C LEU A 80 -11.47 -18.66 -68.75
N ALA A 81 -10.40 -18.10 -69.32
CA ALA A 81 -9.84 -16.80 -68.92
C ALA A 81 -8.86 -16.27 -69.99
N GLY A 82 -8.98 -14.99 -70.35
CA GLY A 82 -8.08 -14.34 -71.32
C GLY A 82 -8.04 -15.06 -72.66
N HIS A 83 -6.88 -15.63 -73.01
CA HIS A 83 -6.64 -16.39 -74.24
C HIS A 83 -6.70 -17.91 -74.02
N ILE A 84 -7.23 -18.39 -72.88
CA ILE A 84 -7.26 -19.82 -72.52
C ILE A 84 -8.67 -20.38 -72.68
N TYR A 85 -8.78 -21.46 -73.45
CA TYR A 85 -10.02 -22.13 -73.80
C TYR A 85 -9.99 -23.59 -73.37
N SER A 86 -11.12 -24.07 -72.85
CA SER A 86 -11.39 -25.49 -72.69
C SER A 86 -12.10 -26.03 -73.92
N PHE A 87 -11.86 -27.29 -74.27
CA PHE A 87 -12.68 -27.99 -75.24
C PHE A 87 -13.00 -29.42 -74.77
N SER A 88 -14.14 -29.93 -75.25
CA SER A 88 -14.51 -31.32 -75.05
C SER A 88 -15.34 -31.82 -76.23
N GLY A 89 -15.19 -33.08 -76.58
CA GLY A 89 -15.96 -33.66 -77.67
C GLY A 89 -15.46 -35.02 -78.11
N SER A 90 -15.84 -35.41 -79.32
CA SER A 90 -15.56 -36.74 -79.86
C SER A 90 -15.17 -36.67 -81.33
N CYS A 91 -14.13 -37.43 -81.66
CA CYS A 91 -13.68 -37.67 -83.02
C CYS A 91 -14.06 -39.10 -83.42
N TYR A 92 -14.81 -39.26 -84.49
CA TYR A 92 -15.12 -40.56 -85.09
C TYR A 92 -14.05 -40.86 -86.11
N VAL A 93 -13.28 -41.92 -85.89
CA VAL A 93 -12.17 -42.32 -86.75
C VAL A 93 -12.37 -43.72 -87.29
N ARG A 94 -12.04 -43.93 -88.56
CA ARG A 94 -11.93 -45.25 -89.17
C ARG A 94 -10.47 -45.62 -89.27
N GLY A 95 -10.07 -46.70 -88.60
CA GLY A 95 -8.70 -47.20 -88.66
C GLY A 95 -8.52 -48.17 -89.82
N THR A 96 -7.40 -48.07 -90.53
CA THR A 96 -6.92 -49.11 -91.44
C THR A 96 -5.55 -49.60 -90.99
N ARG A 97 -5.34 -50.92 -91.02
CA ARG A 97 -4.10 -51.55 -90.58
C ARG A 97 -3.57 -52.45 -91.68
N GLY A 98 -2.50 -52.03 -92.36
CA GLY A 98 -1.87 -52.80 -93.43
C GLY A 98 -2.83 -53.12 -94.60
N GLY A 99 -3.74 -52.19 -94.92
CA GLY A 99 -4.72 -52.34 -96.02
C GLY A 99 -6.02 -53.06 -95.66
N LEU A 100 -6.22 -53.48 -94.40
CA LEU A 100 -7.47 -54.06 -93.89
C LEU A 100 -8.19 -53.06 -92.98
N GLU A 101 -9.51 -52.92 -93.14
CA GLU A 101 -10.34 -52.08 -92.26
C GLU A 101 -10.35 -52.63 -90.82
N ASP A 102 -9.93 -51.81 -89.85
CA ASP A 102 -9.86 -52.10 -88.40
C ASP A 102 -11.07 -51.51 -87.63
N GLY A 103 -12.13 -51.18 -88.39
CA GLY A 103 -13.40 -50.66 -87.89
C GLY A 103 -13.41 -49.17 -87.54
N GLU A 104 -14.61 -48.66 -87.25
CA GLU A 104 -14.83 -47.30 -86.76
C GLU A 104 -14.73 -47.26 -85.23
N ARG A 105 -14.09 -46.21 -84.71
CA ARG A 105 -13.86 -45.96 -83.28
C ARG A 105 -14.19 -44.52 -82.95
N VAL A 106 -14.61 -44.30 -81.71
CA VAL A 106 -14.79 -42.95 -81.17
C VAL A 106 -13.62 -42.65 -80.25
N VAL A 107 -12.93 -41.54 -80.50
CA VAL A 107 -11.90 -40.98 -79.62
C VAL A 107 -12.53 -39.80 -78.91
N ARG A 108 -12.69 -39.89 -77.59
CA ARG A 108 -13.14 -38.75 -76.78
C ARG A 108 -11.94 -37.90 -76.43
N ALA A 109 -12.04 -36.60 -76.66
CA ALA A 109 -10.99 -35.65 -76.34
C ALA A 109 -11.53 -34.54 -75.44
N THR A 110 -10.80 -34.27 -74.36
CA THR A 110 -11.00 -33.09 -73.51
C THR A 110 -9.65 -32.43 -73.31
N GLY A 111 -9.59 -31.11 -73.39
CA GLY A 111 -8.31 -30.42 -73.25
C GLY A 111 -8.44 -28.94 -72.96
N ILE A 112 -7.28 -28.33 -72.73
CA ILE A 112 -7.10 -26.90 -72.56
C ILE A 112 -6.10 -26.44 -73.62
N CYS A 113 -6.43 -25.36 -74.31
CA CYS A 113 -5.58 -24.72 -75.28
C CYS A 113 -5.52 -23.21 -75.03
N ARG A 114 -4.40 -22.60 -75.41
CA ARG A 114 -4.23 -21.15 -75.45
C ARG A 114 -4.29 -20.71 -76.91
N PHE A 115 -5.05 -19.67 -77.21
CA PHE A 115 -5.20 -19.13 -78.56
C PHE A 115 -5.10 -17.60 -78.51
N GLU A 116 -4.04 -17.05 -79.10
CA GLU A 116 -3.70 -15.63 -79.04
C GLU A 116 -3.13 -15.21 -80.41
N ASP A 117 -3.55 -14.06 -80.93
CA ASP A 117 -3.09 -13.50 -82.22
C ASP A 117 -3.13 -14.48 -83.41
N GLY A 118 -4.12 -15.38 -83.44
CA GLY A 118 -4.27 -16.38 -84.50
C GLY A 118 -3.38 -17.61 -84.37
N VAL A 119 -2.62 -17.73 -83.27
CA VAL A 119 -1.73 -18.87 -82.99
C VAL A 119 -2.26 -19.66 -81.79
N GLY A 120 -2.47 -20.97 -81.99
CA GLY A 120 -2.98 -21.88 -80.97
C GLY A 120 -1.90 -22.83 -80.42
N TYR A 121 -1.91 -23.05 -79.12
CA TYR A 121 -1.08 -24.04 -78.44
C TYR A 121 -1.93 -24.93 -77.53
N MET A 122 -1.83 -26.25 -77.73
CA MET A 122 -2.42 -27.24 -76.83
C MET A 122 -1.61 -27.29 -75.52
N MET A 123 -2.26 -27.08 -74.39
CA MET A 123 -1.63 -27.06 -73.06
C MET A 123 -1.91 -28.34 -72.27
N ARG A 124 -3.11 -28.89 -72.42
CA ARG A 124 -3.50 -30.16 -71.81
C ARG A 124 -4.40 -30.94 -72.74
N LEU A 125 -4.18 -32.24 -72.83
CA LEU A 125 -4.99 -33.12 -73.67
C LEU A 125 -5.23 -34.44 -72.98
N HIS A 126 -6.48 -34.89 -72.99
CA HIS A 126 -6.87 -36.21 -72.56
C HIS A 126 -7.61 -36.92 -73.69
N HIS A 127 -7.01 -37.97 -74.24
CA HIS A 127 -7.64 -38.89 -75.18
C HIS A 127 -8.08 -40.15 -74.45
N SER A 128 -9.33 -40.56 -74.69
CA SER A 128 -9.84 -41.83 -74.16
C SER A 128 -10.59 -42.61 -75.22
N LEU A 129 -10.39 -43.93 -75.21
CA LEU A 129 -11.20 -44.88 -75.97
C LEU A 129 -12.36 -45.34 -75.07
N PRO A 130 -13.61 -45.33 -75.56
CA PRO A 130 -14.74 -45.80 -74.78
C PRO A 130 -14.56 -47.29 -74.47
N ASN A 131 -14.59 -47.62 -73.18
CA ASN A 131 -14.51 -48.98 -72.70
C ASN A 131 -15.89 -49.64 -72.93
N ARG A 132 -15.98 -50.68 -73.79
CA ARG A 132 -17.27 -51.29 -74.19
C ARG A 132 -18.11 -51.81 -73.01
N ALA A 133 -17.50 -52.09 -71.85
CA ALA A 133 -18.21 -52.49 -70.64
C ALA A 133 -19.02 -51.35 -69.96
N TRP A 134 -18.68 -50.09 -70.24
CA TRP A 134 -19.29 -48.92 -69.60
C TRP A 134 -20.43 -48.32 -70.44
N GLU A 135 -20.48 -48.60 -71.75
CA GLU A 135 -21.58 -48.14 -72.62
C GLU A 135 -22.89 -48.86 -72.31
N SER A 136 -22.88 -50.12 -71.87
CA SER A 136 -24.11 -50.80 -71.46
C SER A 136 -24.76 -50.19 -70.21
N ASP A 137 -23.95 -49.59 -69.32
CA ASP A 137 -24.43 -48.94 -68.10
C ASP A 137 -24.73 -47.45 -68.34
N LEU A 138 -23.93 -46.74 -69.16
CA LEU A 138 -24.16 -45.34 -69.53
C LEU A 138 -25.32 -45.16 -70.53
N GLN A 139 -25.60 -46.12 -71.42
CA GLN A 139 -26.79 -46.06 -72.29
C GLN A 139 -28.10 -46.34 -71.54
N ARG A 140 -28.01 -46.87 -70.30
CA ARG A 140 -29.16 -47.04 -69.39
C ARG A 140 -29.36 -45.86 -68.45
N MET A 141 -28.43 -44.90 -68.42
CA MET A 141 -28.58 -43.70 -67.61
C MET A 141 -29.64 -42.78 -68.22
N THR A 142 -30.69 -42.54 -67.46
CA THR A 142 -31.73 -41.57 -67.77
C THR A 142 -31.19 -40.15 -67.55
N GLN A 143 -31.90 -39.12 -68.02
CA GLN A 143 -31.56 -37.71 -67.67
C GLN A 143 -31.51 -37.49 -66.15
N GLU A 144 -32.21 -38.32 -65.37
CA GLU A 144 -32.20 -38.34 -63.90
C GLU A 144 -30.80 -38.68 -63.36
N ASP A 145 -30.13 -39.69 -63.92
CA ASP A 145 -28.86 -40.21 -63.39
C ASP A 145 -27.69 -39.23 -63.61
N VAL A 146 -27.69 -38.52 -64.75
CA VAL A 146 -26.72 -37.44 -65.02
C VAL A 146 -26.96 -36.23 -64.10
N ARG A 147 -28.23 -35.96 -63.76
CA ARG A 147 -28.59 -34.91 -62.80
C ARG A 147 -28.10 -35.26 -61.39
N VAL A 148 -28.21 -36.53 -60.98
CA VAL A 148 -27.74 -37.02 -59.68
C VAL A 148 -26.21 -36.94 -59.57
N LEU A 149 -25.45 -37.31 -60.61
CA LEU A 149 -23.99 -37.19 -60.57
C LEU A 149 -23.48 -35.75 -60.57
N ARG A 150 -24.10 -34.84 -61.35
CA ARG A 150 -23.79 -33.40 -61.26
C ARG A 150 -24.15 -32.83 -59.89
N SER A 151 -25.25 -33.30 -59.31
CA SER A 151 -25.64 -32.96 -57.94
C SER A 151 -24.57 -33.45 -56.94
N LEU A 152 -24.09 -34.69 -57.04
CA LEU A 152 -23.06 -35.25 -56.16
C LEU A 152 -21.71 -34.53 -56.25
N VAL A 153 -21.22 -34.22 -57.45
CA VAL A 153 -19.99 -33.44 -57.62
C VAL A 153 -20.17 -32.00 -57.13
N GLY A 154 -21.31 -31.39 -57.43
CA GLY A 154 -21.67 -30.08 -56.88
C GLY A 154 -21.75 -30.09 -55.35
N LEU A 155 -22.28 -31.16 -54.76
CA LEU A 155 -22.33 -31.37 -53.32
C LEU A 155 -20.93 -31.57 -52.72
N GLN A 156 -20.03 -32.32 -53.36
CA GLN A 156 -18.65 -32.48 -52.88
C GLN A 156 -17.82 -31.20 -52.99
N SER A 157 -17.93 -30.46 -54.10
CA SER A 157 -17.28 -29.14 -54.22
C SER A 157 -17.82 -28.17 -53.17
N LYS A 158 -19.13 -28.16 -52.96
CA LYS A 158 -19.76 -27.34 -51.92
C LYS A 158 -19.34 -27.77 -50.52
N GLU A 159 -19.23 -29.06 -50.24
CA GLU A 159 -18.74 -29.59 -48.95
C GLU A 159 -17.28 -29.21 -48.72
N LEU A 160 -16.45 -29.20 -49.76
CA LEU A 160 -15.05 -28.78 -49.68
C LEU A 160 -14.91 -27.27 -49.47
N GLU A 161 -15.70 -26.46 -50.17
CA GLU A 161 -15.79 -25.01 -49.96
C GLU A 161 -16.29 -24.69 -48.55
N GLU A 162 -17.32 -25.39 -48.06
CA GLU A 162 -17.81 -25.26 -46.69
C GLU A 162 -16.75 -25.67 -45.66
N LYS A 163 -16.00 -26.76 -45.89
CA LYS A 163 -14.90 -27.18 -45.01
C LYS A 163 -13.74 -26.18 -44.99
N ASN A 164 -13.34 -25.65 -46.15
CA ASN A 164 -12.28 -24.64 -46.22
C ASN A 164 -12.71 -23.33 -45.55
N SER A 165 -13.94 -22.88 -45.80
CA SER A 165 -14.51 -21.69 -45.16
C SER A 165 -14.60 -21.86 -43.63
N ASN A 166 -14.99 -23.05 -43.15
CA ASN A 166 -15.00 -23.37 -41.72
C ASN A 166 -13.58 -23.36 -41.12
N LEU A 167 -12.59 -23.90 -41.82
CA LEU A 167 -11.19 -23.88 -41.38
C LEU A 167 -10.64 -22.45 -41.30
N ASP A 168 -10.91 -21.62 -42.32
CA ASP A 168 -10.51 -20.21 -42.33
C ASP A 168 -11.17 -19.44 -41.17
N ALA A 169 -12.47 -19.67 -40.92
CA ALA A 169 -13.18 -19.09 -39.80
C ALA A 169 -12.60 -19.54 -38.44
N LEU A 170 -12.20 -20.82 -38.31
CA LEU A 170 -11.55 -21.32 -37.09
C LEU A 170 -10.19 -20.66 -36.88
N ILE A 171 -9.36 -20.57 -37.92
CA ILE A 171 -8.03 -19.93 -37.86
C ILE A 171 -8.16 -18.45 -37.48
N GLN A 172 -9.16 -17.73 -38.00
CA GLN A 172 -9.40 -16.32 -37.67
C GLN A 172 -9.88 -16.10 -36.23
N ASN A 173 -10.51 -17.11 -35.60
CA ASN A 173 -11.02 -17.03 -34.24
C ASN A 173 -10.03 -17.56 -33.18
N ILE A 174 -8.91 -18.16 -33.58
CA ILE A 174 -7.87 -18.56 -32.63
C ILE A 174 -7.19 -17.29 -32.10
N PRO A 175 -7.19 -17.07 -30.77
CA PRO A 175 -6.48 -15.95 -30.18
C PRO A 175 -4.97 -16.15 -30.36
N GLY A 176 -4.38 -15.44 -31.32
CA GLY A 176 -2.95 -15.44 -31.56
C GLY A 176 -2.55 -15.60 -33.03
N GLY A 177 -1.30 -16.03 -33.25
CA GLY A 177 -0.78 -16.35 -34.58
C GLY A 177 -0.82 -17.84 -34.84
N VAL A 178 -1.32 -18.26 -36.01
CA VAL A 178 -1.26 -19.66 -36.43
C VAL A 178 -0.23 -19.79 -37.54
N ILE A 179 0.72 -20.71 -37.39
CA ILE A 179 1.77 -20.94 -38.38
C ILE A 179 1.92 -22.42 -38.71
N CYS A 180 2.43 -22.70 -39.91
CA CYS A 180 3.00 -23.98 -40.27
C CYS A 180 4.44 -23.74 -40.72
N CYS A 181 5.40 -24.42 -40.11
CA CYS A 181 6.81 -24.30 -40.47
C CYS A 181 7.50 -25.66 -40.60
N ARG A 182 8.60 -25.71 -41.34
CA ARG A 182 9.47 -26.88 -41.41
C ARG A 182 10.19 -27.10 -40.08
N ASP A 183 10.42 -28.37 -39.74
CA ASP A 183 11.34 -28.74 -38.66
C ASP A 183 12.79 -28.72 -39.16
N ASP A 184 13.31 -27.51 -39.39
CA ASP A 184 14.70 -27.26 -39.78
C ASP A 184 15.38 -26.21 -38.85
N GLU A 185 16.56 -25.72 -39.20
CA GLU A 185 17.23 -24.68 -38.40
C GLU A 185 16.60 -23.29 -38.56
N ASP A 186 15.98 -23.03 -39.72
CA ASP A 186 15.46 -21.72 -40.09
C ASP A 186 13.98 -21.54 -39.73
N LEU A 187 13.28 -22.63 -39.39
CA LEU A 187 11.85 -22.70 -39.18
C LEU A 187 11.09 -22.07 -40.35
N GLU A 188 11.40 -22.53 -41.56
CA GLU A 188 10.85 -21.98 -42.81
C GLU A 188 9.31 -22.06 -42.79
N LEU A 189 8.65 -20.91 -42.90
CA LEU A 189 7.20 -20.77 -42.84
C LEU A 189 6.56 -21.21 -44.16
N ILE A 190 5.73 -22.25 -44.08
CA ILE A 190 4.90 -22.76 -45.18
C ILE A 190 3.55 -22.04 -45.18
N PHE A 191 3.05 -21.67 -44.00
CA PHE A 191 1.79 -20.97 -43.81
C PHE A 191 1.85 -20.08 -42.56
N TYR A 192 1.16 -18.96 -42.60
CA TYR A 192 0.92 -18.10 -41.45
C TYR A 192 -0.40 -17.33 -41.62
N SER A 193 -1.15 -17.22 -40.54
CA SER A 193 -2.45 -16.53 -40.52
C SER A 193 -2.32 -15.01 -40.46
N ASP A 194 -3.41 -14.28 -40.71
CA ASP A 194 -3.42 -12.83 -40.54
C ASP A 194 -3.27 -12.42 -39.06
N GLY A 195 -3.68 -13.28 -38.12
CA GLY A 195 -3.44 -13.09 -36.70
C GLY A 195 -1.94 -13.04 -36.36
N PHE A 196 -1.14 -13.88 -37.03
CA PHE A 196 0.32 -13.86 -36.91
C PHE A 196 0.92 -12.52 -37.40
N LEU A 197 0.48 -12.06 -38.57
CA LEU A 197 0.95 -10.79 -39.14
C LEU A 197 0.61 -9.60 -38.24
N LYS A 198 -0.63 -9.55 -37.72
CA LYS A 198 -1.07 -8.50 -36.78
C LYS A 198 -0.30 -8.53 -35.46
N MET A 199 -0.03 -9.71 -34.92
CA MET A 199 0.69 -9.87 -33.66
C MET A 199 2.12 -9.29 -33.73
N PHE A 200 2.84 -9.55 -34.81
CA PHE A 200 4.24 -9.14 -34.93
C PHE A 200 4.47 -7.86 -35.75
N GLY A 201 3.42 -7.32 -36.38
CA GLY A 201 3.44 -6.06 -37.11
C GLY A 201 4.04 -6.13 -38.52
N TYR A 202 4.23 -7.33 -39.08
CA TYR A 202 4.78 -7.53 -40.43
C TYR A 202 3.68 -7.63 -41.48
N THR A 203 3.97 -7.17 -42.70
CA THR A 203 3.13 -7.45 -43.87
C THR A 203 3.56 -8.74 -44.56
N ARG A 204 2.69 -9.32 -45.39
CA ARG A 204 2.99 -10.58 -46.12
C ARG A 204 4.20 -10.43 -47.04
N ASP A 205 4.36 -9.28 -47.68
CA ASP A 205 5.51 -8.96 -48.56
C ASP A 205 6.82 -8.83 -47.75
N GLU A 206 6.78 -8.22 -46.57
CA GLU A 206 7.94 -8.10 -45.70
C GLU A 206 8.36 -9.45 -45.09
N MET A 207 7.41 -10.36 -44.82
CA MET A 207 7.75 -11.72 -44.41
C MET A 207 8.62 -12.42 -45.46
N GLU A 208 8.29 -12.26 -46.74
CA GLU A 208 9.02 -12.87 -47.85
C GLU A 208 10.34 -12.15 -48.14
N THR A 209 10.35 -10.82 -48.15
CA THR A 209 11.51 -10.02 -48.59
C THR A 209 12.52 -9.71 -47.49
N VAL A 210 12.05 -9.47 -46.25
CA VAL A 210 12.91 -9.07 -45.11
C VAL A 210 13.32 -10.28 -44.28
N LEU A 211 12.36 -11.16 -43.99
CA LEU A 211 12.59 -12.32 -43.15
C LEU A 211 12.86 -13.61 -43.95
N GLU A 212 12.72 -13.58 -45.29
CA GLU A 212 12.87 -14.76 -46.16
C GLU A 212 11.98 -15.93 -45.72
N ASN A 213 10.82 -15.64 -45.11
CA ASN A 213 9.92 -16.60 -44.46
C ASN A 213 10.59 -17.46 -43.37
N LYS A 214 11.69 -17.01 -42.75
CA LYS A 214 12.40 -17.74 -41.69
C LYS A 214 11.96 -17.26 -40.32
N PHE A 215 11.19 -18.09 -39.62
CA PHE A 215 10.68 -17.70 -38.29
C PHE A 215 11.80 -17.65 -37.23
N SER A 216 12.89 -18.41 -37.40
CA SER A 216 14.05 -18.37 -36.49
C SER A 216 14.65 -16.97 -36.35
N ARG A 217 14.56 -16.12 -37.39
CA ARG A 217 15.06 -14.73 -37.39
C ARG A 217 14.27 -13.79 -36.47
N MET A 218 13.05 -14.17 -36.10
CA MET A 218 12.22 -13.40 -35.17
C MET A 218 12.49 -13.79 -33.72
N ILE A 219 13.11 -14.95 -33.45
CA ILE A 219 13.38 -15.41 -32.09
C ILE A 219 14.57 -14.65 -31.53
N VAL A 220 14.48 -14.22 -30.26
CA VAL A 220 15.60 -13.58 -29.56
C VAL A 220 16.80 -14.54 -29.54
N PRO A 221 18.00 -14.11 -29.98
CA PRO A 221 19.15 -15.01 -30.16
C PRO A 221 19.52 -15.85 -28.93
N GLU A 222 19.37 -15.28 -27.74
CA GLU A 222 19.63 -15.93 -26.46
C GLU A 222 18.68 -17.10 -26.18
N ASP A 223 17.45 -17.06 -26.72
CA ASP A 223 16.42 -18.05 -26.47
C ASP A 223 16.49 -19.22 -27.47
N LEU A 224 17.12 -19.04 -28.64
CA LEU A 224 17.19 -20.05 -29.71
C LEU A 224 17.68 -21.42 -29.23
N GLN A 225 18.79 -21.46 -28.48
CA GLN A 225 19.38 -22.72 -28.01
C GLN A 225 18.50 -23.42 -26.97
N SER A 226 18.01 -22.68 -25.97
CA SER A 226 17.14 -23.24 -24.92
C SER A 226 15.84 -23.77 -25.50
N THR A 227 15.21 -23.01 -26.40
CA THR A 227 13.95 -23.39 -27.05
C THR A 227 14.12 -24.66 -27.87
N ARG A 228 15.21 -24.77 -28.65
CA ARG A 228 15.50 -25.99 -29.44
C ARG A 228 15.70 -27.21 -28.55
N LEU A 229 16.40 -27.06 -27.42
CA LEU A 229 16.58 -28.16 -26.46
C LEU A 229 15.27 -28.63 -25.83
N ASP A 230 14.37 -27.70 -25.49
CA ASP A 230 13.07 -28.04 -24.93
C ASP A 230 12.16 -28.72 -25.96
N VAL A 231 12.19 -28.29 -27.23
CA VAL A 231 11.50 -29.01 -28.33
C VAL A 231 12.04 -30.43 -28.45
N ILE A 232 13.36 -30.62 -28.55
CA ILE A 232 13.97 -31.96 -28.64
C ILE A 232 13.57 -32.84 -27.45
N ARG A 233 13.50 -32.27 -26.24
CA ARG A 233 13.07 -33.00 -25.04
C ARG A 233 11.62 -33.44 -25.14
N GLN A 234 10.73 -32.57 -25.58
CA GLN A 234 9.30 -32.87 -25.68
C GLN A 234 8.98 -33.83 -26.83
N MET A 235 9.70 -33.73 -27.96
CA MET A 235 9.57 -34.66 -29.10
C MET A 235 9.99 -36.11 -28.77
N LYS A 236 10.76 -36.34 -27.71
CA LYS A 236 11.04 -37.70 -27.22
C LYS A 236 9.82 -38.38 -26.61
N ASN A 237 8.86 -37.60 -26.10
CA ASN A 237 7.72 -38.09 -25.33
C ASN A 237 6.40 -38.06 -26.13
N GLY A 238 6.42 -37.56 -27.37
CA GLY A 238 5.24 -37.41 -28.21
C GLY A 238 5.53 -36.54 -29.43
N ASN A 239 4.49 -36.14 -30.16
CA ASN A 239 4.61 -35.26 -31.32
C ASN A 239 4.07 -33.84 -31.06
N THR A 240 3.90 -33.44 -29.81
CA THR A 240 3.40 -32.11 -29.42
C THR A 240 4.43 -31.37 -28.57
N LYS A 241 4.49 -30.05 -28.71
CA LYS A 241 5.30 -29.14 -27.92
C LYS A 241 4.46 -28.02 -27.33
N GLU A 242 4.83 -27.60 -26.14
CA GLU A 242 4.38 -26.37 -25.48
C GLU A 242 5.62 -25.71 -24.89
N ILE A 243 6.03 -24.58 -25.47
CA ILE A 243 7.26 -23.88 -25.10
C ILE A 243 7.01 -22.37 -25.06
N GLU A 244 7.75 -21.67 -24.21
CA GLU A 244 7.69 -20.21 -24.11
C GLU A 244 9.03 -19.60 -24.50
N TYR A 245 9.01 -18.57 -25.34
CA TYR A 245 10.23 -17.86 -25.72
C TYR A 245 9.93 -16.46 -26.21
N ARG A 246 10.97 -15.62 -26.27
CA ARG A 246 10.86 -14.25 -26.73
C ARG A 246 11.06 -14.15 -28.22
N VAL A 247 10.26 -13.28 -28.83
CA VAL A 247 10.34 -12.92 -30.24
C VAL A 247 10.37 -11.41 -30.40
N ILE A 248 11.05 -10.93 -31.44
CA ILE A 248 11.25 -9.53 -31.76
C ILE A 248 10.25 -9.14 -32.85
N CYS A 249 9.43 -8.13 -32.56
CA CYS A 249 8.47 -7.54 -33.48
C CYS A 249 9.15 -6.56 -34.43
N LYS A 250 8.43 -6.15 -35.48
CA LYS A 250 8.93 -5.19 -36.48
C LYS A 250 9.41 -3.86 -35.89
N ASP A 251 8.73 -3.38 -34.85
CA ASP A 251 9.05 -2.13 -34.17
C ASP A 251 10.24 -2.24 -33.20
N GLY A 252 10.84 -3.43 -33.09
CA GLY A 252 11.95 -3.72 -32.18
C GLY A 252 11.51 -4.04 -30.74
N SER A 253 10.21 -4.01 -30.44
CA SER A 253 9.70 -4.54 -29.17
C SER A 253 9.85 -6.06 -29.12
N TYR A 254 9.88 -6.62 -27.92
CA TYR A 254 9.82 -8.07 -27.75
C TYR A 254 8.48 -8.49 -27.16
N LEU A 255 7.95 -9.61 -27.65
CA LEU A 255 6.83 -10.32 -27.05
C LEU A 255 7.33 -11.62 -26.42
N VAL A 256 6.71 -12.02 -25.32
CA VAL A 256 6.85 -13.38 -24.78
C VAL A 256 5.69 -14.18 -25.35
N ILE A 257 6.00 -15.21 -26.15
CA ILE A 257 4.98 -16.06 -26.77
C ILE A 257 4.98 -17.45 -26.16
N GLN A 258 3.79 -18.01 -26.02
CA GLN A 258 3.57 -19.44 -25.80
C GLN A 258 3.30 -20.09 -27.15
N ASP A 259 4.12 -21.07 -27.52
CA ASP A 259 4.06 -21.80 -28.78
C ASP A 259 3.61 -23.23 -28.52
N ASN A 260 2.36 -23.50 -28.90
CA ASN A 260 1.74 -24.81 -28.85
C ASN A 260 1.80 -25.42 -30.25
N GLY A 261 2.70 -26.39 -30.44
CA GLY A 261 2.97 -27.00 -31.74
C GLY A 261 2.70 -28.49 -31.80
N GLN A 262 2.29 -28.99 -32.96
CA GLN A 262 2.23 -30.42 -33.27
C GLN A 262 3.07 -30.73 -34.50
N LEU A 263 3.94 -31.73 -34.39
CA LEU A 263 4.75 -32.27 -35.48
C LEU A 263 3.96 -33.29 -36.30
N VAL A 264 3.92 -33.07 -37.62
CA VAL A 264 3.20 -33.89 -38.59
C VAL A 264 4.08 -34.15 -39.82
N MET A 265 3.95 -35.33 -40.43
CA MET A 265 4.61 -35.64 -41.70
C MET A 265 3.71 -35.22 -42.87
N ARG A 266 4.16 -34.27 -43.69
CA ARG A 266 3.47 -33.79 -44.90
C ARG A 266 4.35 -34.03 -46.12
N ASP A 267 3.86 -34.80 -47.09
CA ASP A 267 4.59 -35.15 -48.33
C ASP A 267 6.02 -35.70 -48.10
N GLY A 268 6.20 -36.42 -46.98
CA GLY A 268 7.49 -36.98 -46.58
C GLY A 268 8.42 -36.04 -45.80
N GLN A 269 8.00 -34.81 -45.50
CA GLN A 269 8.76 -33.84 -44.70
C GLN A 269 8.11 -33.57 -43.32
N PRO A 270 8.90 -33.43 -42.24
CA PRO A 270 8.40 -33.06 -40.93
C PRO A 270 8.07 -31.56 -40.85
N VAL A 271 6.84 -31.24 -40.44
CA VAL A 271 6.36 -29.86 -40.29
C VAL A 271 5.65 -29.67 -38.96
N PHE A 272 5.83 -28.51 -38.34
CA PHE A 272 5.08 -28.09 -37.16
C PHE A 272 3.85 -27.28 -37.55
N TYR A 273 2.71 -27.60 -36.94
CA TYR A 273 1.53 -26.74 -36.87
C TYR A 273 1.50 -26.09 -35.51
N CYS A 274 1.68 -24.77 -35.44
CA CYS A 274 1.82 -24.04 -34.20
C CYS A 274 0.73 -22.98 -34.01
N ILE A 275 0.29 -22.81 -32.77
CA ILE A 275 -0.48 -21.68 -32.29
C ILE A 275 0.43 -20.89 -31.35
N LEU A 276 0.65 -19.62 -31.67
CA LEU A 276 1.46 -18.67 -30.93
C LEU A 276 0.53 -17.71 -30.18
N ILE A 277 0.65 -17.65 -28.86
CA ILE A 277 -0.18 -16.79 -28.00
C ILE A 277 0.74 -15.78 -27.30
N ASP A 278 0.42 -14.50 -27.38
CA ASP A 278 1.11 -13.46 -26.59
C ASP A 278 0.72 -13.58 -25.11
N ILE A 279 1.71 -13.85 -24.26
CA ILE A 279 1.56 -13.98 -22.81
C ILE A 279 2.27 -12.85 -22.04
N THR A 280 2.70 -11.79 -22.73
CA THR A 280 3.51 -10.70 -22.16
C THR A 280 2.82 -10.01 -20.98
N GLU A 281 1.58 -9.58 -21.16
CA GLU A 281 0.79 -8.92 -20.09
C GLU A 281 0.48 -9.86 -18.93
N ARG A 282 0.18 -11.13 -19.24
CA ARG A 282 -0.07 -12.15 -18.21
C ARG A 282 1.16 -12.37 -17.34
N ARG A 283 2.35 -12.50 -17.95
CA ARG A 283 3.60 -12.73 -17.21
C ARG A 283 3.97 -11.55 -16.32
N LYS A 284 3.81 -10.32 -16.82
CA LYS A 284 4.02 -9.10 -16.03
C LYS A 284 3.10 -9.06 -14.82
N ALA A 285 1.82 -9.40 -14.99
CA ALA A 285 0.85 -9.43 -13.90
C ALA A 285 1.20 -10.49 -12.83
N ASP A 286 1.62 -11.69 -13.26
CA ASP A 286 2.02 -12.76 -12.33
C ASP A 286 3.31 -12.40 -11.55
N GLU A 287 4.29 -11.78 -12.22
CA GLU A 287 5.52 -11.29 -11.58
C GLU A 287 5.24 -10.12 -10.63
N GLU A 288 4.40 -9.16 -11.01
CA GLU A 288 4.00 -8.05 -10.15
C GLU A 288 3.23 -8.54 -8.92
N LEU A 289 2.31 -9.50 -9.09
CA LEU A 289 1.60 -10.14 -7.99
C LEU A 289 2.58 -10.86 -7.06
N LYS A 290 3.53 -11.63 -7.60
CA LYS A 290 4.55 -12.32 -6.81
C LYS A 290 5.41 -11.33 -6.02
N MET A 291 5.90 -10.28 -6.67
CA MET A 291 6.68 -9.22 -6.01
C MET A 291 5.86 -8.47 -4.96
N SER A 292 4.56 -8.28 -5.20
CA SER A 292 3.64 -7.67 -4.23
C SER A 292 3.43 -8.56 -3.01
N LEU A 293 3.23 -9.87 -3.20
CA LEU A 293 3.10 -10.85 -2.12
C LEU A 293 4.38 -10.97 -1.29
N GLU A 294 5.55 -11.01 -1.95
CA GLU A 294 6.85 -11.01 -1.27
C GLU A 294 7.06 -9.72 -0.48
N ARG A 295 6.75 -8.56 -1.08
CA ARG A 295 6.81 -7.26 -0.38
C ARG A 295 5.88 -7.22 0.82
N TYR A 296 4.65 -7.71 0.67
CA TYR A 296 3.68 -7.82 1.76
C TYR A 296 4.22 -8.72 2.89
N GLN A 297 4.78 -9.88 2.57
CA GLN A 297 5.41 -10.77 3.56
C GLN A 297 6.61 -10.13 4.27
N ILE A 298 7.44 -9.37 3.55
CA ILE A 298 8.57 -8.64 4.14
C ILE A 298 8.07 -7.57 5.11
N ILE A 299 7.08 -6.78 4.72
CA ILE A 299 6.46 -5.75 5.59
C ILE A 299 5.88 -6.39 6.84
N LEU A 300 5.12 -7.49 6.70
CA LEU A 300 4.56 -8.23 7.83
C LEU A 300 5.64 -8.81 8.76
N ASN A 301 6.77 -9.28 8.20
CA ASN A 301 7.87 -9.85 8.98
C ASN A 301 8.72 -8.79 9.70
N GLN A 302 8.77 -7.56 9.17
CA GLN A 302 9.46 -6.44 9.78
C GLN A 302 8.59 -5.65 10.77
N ALA A 303 7.26 -5.75 10.68
CA ALA A 303 6.36 -5.13 11.63
C ALA A 303 6.64 -5.61 13.06
N THR A 304 6.84 -4.67 13.97
CA THR A 304 6.99 -4.95 15.42
C THR A 304 5.66 -5.38 16.04
N ASP A 305 4.56 -4.88 15.48
CA ASP A 305 3.21 -5.15 15.96
C ASP A 305 2.72 -6.49 15.43
N ILE A 306 1.92 -7.18 16.24
CA ILE A 306 1.34 -8.46 15.85
C ILE A 306 0.01 -8.19 15.16
N ILE A 307 -0.07 -8.51 13.87
CA ILE A 307 -1.33 -8.53 13.14
C ILE A 307 -2.10 -9.80 13.46
N PHE A 308 -3.41 -9.69 13.64
CA PHE A 308 -4.30 -10.80 13.87
C PHE A 308 -5.58 -10.71 13.03
N GLU A 309 -6.19 -11.87 12.82
CA GLU A 309 -7.48 -12.06 12.18
C GLU A 309 -8.29 -13.05 13.03
N TRP A 310 -9.45 -12.62 13.49
CA TRP A 310 -10.40 -13.46 14.20
C TRP A 310 -11.60 -13.76 13.30
N ASP A 311 -11.76 -15.01 12.88
CA ASP A 311 -12.96 -15.48 12.19
C ASP A 311 -14.05 -15.77 13.23
N ILE A 312 -15.11 -14.98 13.19
CA ILE A 312 -16.15 -14.96 14.22
C ILE A 312 -17.01 -16.22 14.17
N LYS A 313 -17.23 -16.76 12.97
CA LYS A 313 -18.12 -17.93 12.76
C LYS A 313 -17.47 -19.22 13.25
N SER A 314 -16.18 -19.39 12.99
CA SER A 314 -15.40 -20.55 13.44
C SER A 314 -14.76 -20.34 14.81
N ASP A 315 -14.81 -19.13 15.35
CA ASP A 315 -14.13 -18.70 16.57
C ASP A 315 -12.62 -19.01 16.55
N THR A 316 -11.99 -18.74 15.39
CA THR A 316 -10.57 -19.02 15.16
C THR A 316 -9.75 -17.75 15.03
N LEU A 317 -8.62 -17.69 15.75
CA LEU A 317 -7.67 -16.59 15.72
C LEU A 317 -6.40 -16.99 14.95
N THR A 318 -6.06 -16.20 13.94
CA THR A 318 -4.79 -16.26 13.23
C THR A 318 -3.97 -15.05 13.59
N CYS A 319 -2.69 -15.25 13.92
CA CYS A 319 -1.75 -14.16 14.20
C CYS A 319 -0.52 -14.26 13.31
N SER A 320 0.09 -13.11 13.05
CA SER A 320 1.40 -13.02 12.41
C SER A 320 2.50 -13.75 13.19
N PRO A 321 3.56 -14.22 12.52
CA PRO A 321 4.57 -15.11 13.12
C PRO A 321 5.37 -14.52 14.28
N ASN A 322 5.39 -13.19 14.41
CA ASN A 322 6.10 -12.47 15.47
C ASN A 322 5.46 -12.65 16.85
N TRP A 323 4.24 -13.21 16.96
CA TRP A 323 3.63 -13.61 18.25
C TRP A 323 4.55 -14.49 19.09
N ILE A 324 5.12 -15.55 18.50
CA ILE A 324 5.96 -16.52 19.22
C ILE A 324 7.24 -15.86 19.69
N LYS A 325 7.83 -14.99 18.86
CA LYS A 325 9.02 -14.21 19.22
C LYS A 325 8.75 -13.29 20.42
N LYS A 326 7.53 -12.74 20.51
CA LYS A 326 7.14 -11.78 21.55
C LYS A 326 6.77 -12.44 22.88
N PHE A 327 5.88 -13.43 22.84
CA PHE A 327 5.29 -14.02 24.04
C PHE A 327 5.90 -15.39 24.41
N GLY A 328 6.65 -16.02 23.50
CA GLY A 328 7.37 -17.28 23.78
C GLY A 328 6.53 -18.55 23.71
N TYR A 329 5.25 -18.46 23.33
CA TYR A 329 4.36 -19.62 23.16
C TYR A 329 3.45 -19.46 21.93
N GLN A 330 2.85 -20.56 21.50
CA GLN A 330 1.90 -20.57 20.38
C GLN A 330 0.58 -19.90 20.78
N VAL A 331 0.08 -19.00 19.94
CA VAL A 331 -1.22 -18.38 20.14
C VAL A 331 -2.33 -19.43 20.21
N VAL A 332 -3.33 -19.19 21.06
CA VAL A 332 -4.57 -19.97 21.05
C VAL A 332 -5.26 -19.70 19.72
N ARG A 333 -5.47 -20.73 18.91
CA ARG A 333 -6.10 -20.58 17.60
C ARG A 333 -7.59 -20.82 17.69
N ASP A 334 -8.00 -21.96 18.20
CA ASP A 334 -9.40 -22.36 18.21
C ASP A 334 -10.10 -21.98 19.51
N HIS A 335 -11.39 -21.67 19.40
CA HIS A 335 -12.26 -21.31 20.53
C HIS A 335 -11.71 -20.13 21.36
N ILE A 336 -11.18 -19.12 20.66
CA ILE A 336 -10.49 -17.99 21.29
C ILE A 336 -11.38 -17.25 22.30
N SER A 337 -12.70 -17.23 22.04
CA SER A 337 -13.66 -16.54 22.89
C SER A 337 -13.63 -17.01 24.35
N GLU A 338 -13.44 -18.32 24.57
CA GLU A 338 -13.38 -18.94 25.89
C GLU A 338 -11.95 -19.28 26.34
N GLU A 339 -11.11 -19.79 25.44
CA GLU A 339 -9.81 -20.37 25.81
C GLU A 339 -8.80 -19.33 26.30
N VAL A 340 -8.88 -18.08 25.82
CA VAL A 340 -8.05 -16.98 26.34
C VAL A 340 -8.32 -16.72 27.82
N LEU A 341 -9.58 -16.81 28.24
CA LEU A 341 -10.00 -16.59 29.63
C LEU A 341 -9.59 -17.74 30.55
N ARG A 342 -9.53 -18.97 30.00
CA ARG A 342 -9.16 -20.20 30.73
C ARG A 342 -7.65 -20.36 30.92
N ARG A 343 -6.84 -20.08 29.89
CA ARG A 343 -5.39 -20.33 29.93
C ARG A 343 -4.61 -19.42 30.90
N GLY A 344 -5.21 -18.34 31.37
CA GLY A 344 -4.58 -17.43 32.33
C GLY A 344 -3.51 -16.50 31.74
N ASN A 345 -3.41 -16.43 30.40
CA ASN A 345 -2.47 -15.55 29.72
C ASN A 345 -2.91 -14.08 29.69
N LEU A 346 -4.16 -13.79 30.08
CA LEU A 346 -4.70 -12.46 30.24
C LEU A 346 -4.76 -12.09 31.72
N HIS A 347 -4.32 -10.88 32.07
CA HIS A 347 -4.35 -10.41 33.44
C HIS A 347 -5.80 -10.38 34.00
N ASN A 348 -5.97 -10.72 35.29
CA ASN A 348 -7.31 -10.91 35.88
C ASN A 348 -8.22 -9.67 35.79
N ASP A 349 -7.66 -8.48 36.01
CA ASP A 349 -8.43 -7.22 35.90
C ASP A 349 -8.89 -6.94 34.46
N ASP A 350 -8.14 -7.44 33.47
CA ASP A 350 -8.33 -7.12 32.05
C ASP A 350 -9.30 -8.11 31.37
N LYS A 351 -9.68 -9.20 32.06
CA LYS A 351 -10.69 -10.16 31.58
C LYS A 351 -12.01 -9.48 31.26
N LYS A 352 -12.42 -8.49 32.07
CA LYS A 352 -13.66 -7.73 31.82
C LYS A 352 -13.57 -6.90 30.55
N ILE A 353 -12.41 -6.31 30.27
CA ILE A 353 -12.15 -5.51 29.08
C ILE A 353 -12.21 -6.40 27.83
N PHE A 354 -11.58 -7.57 27.89
CA PHE A 354 -11.60 -8.52 26.77
C PHE A 354 -13.01 -9.04 26.45
N VAL A 355 -13.80 -9.40 27.48
CA VAL A 355 -15.20 -9.81 27.29
C VAL A 355 -16.05 -8.67 26.69
N GLN A 356 -15.80 -7.44 27.11
CA GLN A 356 -16.48 -6.27 26.55
C GLN A 356 -16.12 -6.08 25.07
N MET A 357 -14.83 -6.17 24.73
CA MET A 357 -14.35 -6.11 23.35
C MET A 357 -15.00 -7.19 22.47
N GLN A 358 -15.08 -8.45 22.95
CA GLN A 358 -15.77 -9.51 22.21
C GLN A 358 -17.24 -9.17 21.93
N LYS A 359 -17.95 -8.64 22.93
CA LYS A 359 -19.35 -8.22 22.74
C LYS A 359 -19.47 -7.11 21.71
N GLU A 360 -18.58 -6.13 21.73
CA GLU A 360 -18.58 -5.04 20.75
C GLU A 360 -18.38 -5.56 19.33
N VAL A 361 -17.46 -6.50 19.13
CA VAL A 361 -17.25 -7.17 17.83
C VAL A 361 -18.53 -7.92 17.39
N LEU A 362 -19.11 -8.72 18.28
CA LEU A 362 -20.31 -9.52 18.00
C LEU A 362 -21.57 -8.67 17.76
N LEU A 363 -21.65 -7.49 18.37
CA LEU A 363 -22.73 -6.52 18.17
C LEU A 363 -22.55 -5.67 16.89
N GLY A 364 -21.44 -5.86 16.15
CA GLY A 364 -21.21 -5.18 14.87
C GLY A 364 -20.47 -3.85 14.98
N SER A 365 -19.71 -3.61 16.06
CA SER A 365 -18.92 -2.39 16.17
C SER A 365 -17.82 -2.35 15.10
N PRO A 366 -17.76 -1.31 14.25
CA PRO A 366 -16.91 -1.29 13.05
C PRO A 366 -15.41 -1.25 13.39
N CYS A 367 -15.05 -0.69 14.54
CA CYS A 367 -13.69 -0.70 15.06
C CYS A 367 -13.70 -0.60 16.59
N GLY A 368 -12.55 -0.91 17.20
CA GLY A 368 -12.36 -0.75 18.64
C GLY A 368 -10.89 -0.73 19.02
N GLU A 369 -10.61 -0.15 20.19
CA GLU A 369 -9.27 -0.06 20.76
C GLU A 369 -9.35 -0.30 22.26
N ASN A 370 -8.51 -1.22 22.75
CA ASN A 370 -8.41 -1.52 24.17
C ASN A 370 -6.95 -1.79 24.56
N GLU A 371 -6.60 -1.48 25.81
CA GLU A 371 -5.29 -1.77 26.37
C GLU A 371 -5.44 -2.91 27.39
N ILE A 372 -4.73 -4.02 27.17
CA ILE A 372 -4.79 -5.22 28.00
C ILE A 372 -3.38 -5.76 28.26
N ARG A 373 -3.21 -6.48 29.35
CA ARG A 373 -1.94 -7.11 29.70
C ARG A 373 -1.92 -8.59 29.31
N ILE A 374 -0.95 -8.95 28.48
CA ILE A 374 -0.74 -10.32 27.99
C ILE A 374 0.52 -10.89 28.65
N ALA A 375 0.43 -12.10 29.18
CA ALA A 375 1.55 -12.80 29.80
C ALA A 375 2.52 -13.35 28.73
N THR A 376 3.82 -13.29 29.02
CA THR A 376 4.86 -14.08 28.36
C THR A 376 4.90 -15.50 28.94
N LYS A 377 5.63 -16.41 28.26
CA LYS A 377 5.92 -17.77 28.75
C LYS A 377 6.50 -17.79 30.17
N ASP A 378 7.20 -16.74 30.54
CA ASP A 378 7.91 -16.58 31.81
C ASP A 378 7.01 -16.02 32.93
N GLY A 379 5.73 -15.76 32.63
CA GLY A 379 4.73 -15.24 33.58
C GLY A 379 4.77 -13.73 33.76
N ARG A 380 5.61 -12.99 33.01
CA ARG A 380 5.63 -11.52 33.02
C ARG A 380 4.49 -10.98 32.16
N PHE A 381 3.74 -10.02 32.70
CA PHE A 381 2.73 -9.28 31.93
C PHE A 381 3.34 -8.11 31.16
N ILE A 382 2.95 -7.98 29.89
CA ILE A 382 3.32 -6.90 28.97
C ILE A 382 2.04 -6.14 28.63
N TRP A 383 2.07 -4.81 28.72
CA TRP A 383 0.98 -3.97 28.23
C TRP A 383 0.90 -4.00 26.71
N CYS A 384 -0.27 -4.36 26.20
CA CYS A 384 -0.54 -4.44 24.78
C CYS A 384 -1.77 -3.59 24.42
N ARG A 385 -1.66 -2.81 23.35
CA ARG A 385 -2.78 -2.10 22.76
C ARG A 385 -3.33 -2.92 21.61
N VAL A 386 -4.58 -3.37 21.74
CA VAL A 386 -5.30 -4.16 20.75
C VAL A 386 -6.25 -3.23 20.00
N ARG A 387 -6.06 -3.14 18.69
CA ARG A 387 -6.95 -2.42 17.77
C ARG A 387 -7.53 -3.40 16.77
N TYR A 388 -8.81 -3.27 16.46
CA TYR A 388 -9.45 -4.07 15.43
C TYR A 388 -10.38 -3.24 14.55
N THR A 389 -10.62 -3.76 13.36
CA THR A 389 -11.65 -3.33 12.42
C THR A 389 -12.48 -4.56 12.04
N LEU A 390 -13.79 -4.38 12.03
CA LEU A 390 -14.73 -5.44 11.73
C LEU A 390 -14.99 -5.50 10.21
N GLN A 391 -14.84 -6.69 9.65
CA GLN A 391 -15.27 -7.05 8.31
C GLN A 391 -16.61 -7.79 8.41
N THR A 392 -17.59 -7.35 7.62
CA THR A 392 -18.91 -7.98 7.55
C THR A 392 -19.06 -8.87 6.32
N ASP A 393 -20.01 -9.80 6.37
CA ASP A 393 -20.43 -10.57 5.21
C ASP A 393 -21.42 -9.78 4.32
N GLN A 394 -21.92 -10.42 3.26
CA GLN A 394 -22.89 -9.84 2.31
C GLN A 394 -24.22 -9.44 2.97
N ASP A 395 -24.55 -10.00 4.14
CA ASP A 395 -25.77 -9.70 4.90
C ASP A 395 -25.52 -8.63 6.00
N LYS A 396 -24.40 -7.91 5.94
CA LYS A 396 -23.92 -6.93 6.95
C LYS A 396 -23.74 -7.55 8.35
N ARG A 397 -23.54 -8.86 8.46
CA ARG A 397 -23.28 -9.53 9.74
C ARG A 397 -21.77 -9.59 10.02
N PRO A 398 -21.33 -9.52 11.29
CA PRO A 398 -19.93 -9.66 11.66
C PRO A 398 -19.35 -10.97 11.13
N ALA A 399 -18.35 -10.89 10.24
CA ALA A 399 -17.70 -12.07 9.67
C ALA A 399 -16.30 -12.27 10.26
N ARG A 400 -15.48 -11.22 10.27
CA ARG A 400 -14.11 -11.27 10.78
C ARG A 400 -13.73 -9.98 11.50
N ALA A 401 -12.85 -10.08 12.50
CA ALA A 401 -12.20 -8.91 13.10
C ALA A 401 -10.71 -8.96 12.77
N ILE A 402 -10.21 -7.96 12.05
CA ILE A 402 -8.80 -7.86 11.64
C ILE A 402 -8.17 -6.72 12.41
N GLY A 403 -6.99 -6.93 12.98
CA GLY A 403 -6.42 -5.98 13.90
C GLY A 403 -4.92 -6.11 14.11
N LEU A 404 -4.41 -5.26 15.00
CA LEU A 404 -3.03 -5.26 15.45
C LEU A 404 -2.94 -5.21 16.97
N ILE A 405 -1.88 -5.80 17.49
CA ILE A 405 -1.49 -5.80 18.90
C ILE A 405 -0.12 -5.14 18.99
N ALA A 406 -0.10 -3.91 19.49
CA ALA A 406 1.12 -3.13 19.69
C ALA A 406 1.63 -3.30 21.14
N ASP A 407 2.95 -3.43 21.31
CA ASP A 407 3.58 -3.42 22.64
C ASP A 407 3.78 -1.98 23.12
N ILE A 408 3.13 -1.65 24.24
CA ILE A 408 3.19 -0.33 24.88
C ILE A 408 3.77 -0.41 26.30
N ASP A 409 4.40 -1.53 26.68
CA ASP A 409 4.94 -1.76 28.04
C ASP A 409 6.01 -0.73 28.41
N LYS A 410 6.90 -0.39 27.47
CA LYS A 410 7.93 0.64 27.69
C LYS A 410 7.32 2.02 27.91
N GLU A 411 6.34 2.41 27.08
CA GLU A 411 5.65 3.70 27.21
C GLU A 411 4.87 3.80 28.53
N LYS A 412 4.15 2.73 28.89
CA LYS A 412 3.35 2.68 30.13
C LYS A 412 4.23 2.75 31.37
N ARG A 413 5.28 1.92 31.45
CA ARG A 413 6.19 1.91 32.60
C ARG A 413 6.97 3.22 32.73
N GLU A 414 7.38 3.82 31.62
CA GLU A 414 8.04 5.12 31.66
C GLU A 414 7.09 6.21 32.15
N LYS A 415 5.84 6.21 31.66
CA LYS A 415 4.81 7.13 32.16
C LYS A 415 4.53 6.94 33.66
N GLU A 416 4.40 5.70 34.13
CA GLU A 416 4.21 5.39 35.55
C GLU A 416 5.40 5.85 36.38
N ARG A 417 6.62 5.55 35.93
CA ARG A 417 7.86 6.01 36.59
C ARG A 417 7.94 7.54 36.67
N LEU A 418 7.56 8.24 35.60
CA LEU A 418 7.53 9.70 35.59
C LEU A 418 6.49 10.26 36.55
N LEU A 419 5.34 9.60 36.70
CA LEU A 419 4.32 9.97 37.69
C LEU A 419 4.82 9.73 39.13
N GLU A 420 5.45 8.59 39.40
CA GLU A 420 6.04 8.28 40.72
C GLU A 420 7.12 9.29 41.11
N LEU A 421 8.01 9.66 40.17
CA LEU A 421 9.02 10.70 40.38
C LEU A 421 8.42 12.09 40.60
N ALA A 422 7.26 12.37 40.00
CA ALA A 422 6.54 13.63 40.20
C ALA A 422 5.80 13.70 41.54
N GLU A 423 5.54 12.58 42.21
CA GLU A 423 4.80 12.50 43.48
C GLU A 423 5.70 12.38 44.73
N GLN A 424 7.00 12.13 44.56
CA GLN A 424 7.96 11.93 45.67
C GLN A 424 8.93 13.11 45.86
N ASP A 425 9.40 13.30 47.09
CA ASP A 425 10.49 14.21 47.44
C ASP A 425 11.84 13.58 47.08
N SER A 426 12.61 14.25 46.21
CA SER A 426 13.87 13.73 45.66
C SER A 426 14.96 13.41 46.69
N LEU A 427 14.94 14.03 47.89
CA LEU A 427 15.95 13.79 48.92
C LEU A 427 15.56 12.64 49.84
N THR A 428 14.29 12.61 50.26
CA THR A 428 13.83 11.69 51.30
C THR A 428 13.12 10.47 50.76
N GLY A 429 12.57 10.52 49.54
CA GLY A 429 11.71 9.48 48.95
C GLY A 429 10.35 9.33 49.66
N LEU A 430 9.94 10.32 50.47
CA LEU A 430 8.58 10.43 50.97
C LEU A 430 7.70 11.11 49.92
N TYR A 431 6.38 11.15 50.11
CA TYR A 431 5.52 11.95 49.23
C TYR A 431 5.92 13.43 49.30
N ASN A 432 5.82 14.13 48.17
CA ASN A 432 5.97 15.59 48.16
C ASN A 432 4.65 16.28 48.53
N ARG A 433 4.70 17.60 48.66
CA ARG A 433 3.54 18.43 49.01
C ARG A 433 2.34 18.24 48.08
N GLY A 434 2.57 18.16 46.77
CA GLY A 434 1.49 18.00 45.78
C GLY A 434 0.77 16.67 45.97
N ALA A 435 1.52 15.58 46.11
CA ALA A 435 0.97 14.26 46.37
C ALA A 435 0.22 14.19 47.70
N VAL A 436 0.76 14.76 48.79
CA VAL A 436 0.09 14.73 50.09
C VAL A 436 -1.22 15.53 50.08
N GLN A 437 -1.28 16.65 49.35
CA GLN A 437 -2.51 17.42 49.18
C GLN A 437 -3.60 16.59 48.48
N THR A 438 -3.27 15.91 47.38
CA THR A 438 -4.20 15.03 46.66
C THR A 438 -4.66 13.85 47.53
N LEU A 439 -3.74 13.24 48.27
CA LEU A 439 -4.05 12.11 49.16
C LEU A 439 -4.93 12.55 50.33
N ILE A 440 -4.61 13.65 51.01
CA ILE A 440 -5.43 14.19 52.11
C ILE A 440 -6.84 14.52 51.59
N GLN A 441 -6.97 15.17 50.42
CA GLN A 441 -8.28 15.44 49.84
C GLN A 441 -9.05 14.14 49.54
N ARG A 442 -8.38 13.09 49.05
CA ARG A 442 -9.01 11.78 48.84
C ARG A 442 -9.50 11.14 50.14
N TYR A 443 -8.72 11.18 51.21
CA TYR A 443 -9.05 10.50 52.47
C TYR A 443 -10.03 11.30 53.33
N VAL A 444 -9.90 12.63 53.39
CA VAL A 444 -10.78 13.51 54.18
C VAL A 444 -12.16 13.67 53.53
N VAL A 445 -12.22 13.88 52.21
CA VAL A 445 -13.51 14.11 51.50
C VAL A 445 -14.33 12.82 51.34
N LYS A 446 -13.67 11.65 51.30
CA LYS A 446 -14.36 10.36 51.17
C LYS A 446 -14.53 9.60 52.49
N ALA A 447 -14.09 10.17 53.62
CA ALA A 447 -14.28 9.56 54.93
C ALA A 447 -15.76 9.52 55.29
N LEU A 448 -16.22 8.38 55.81
CA LEU A 448 -17.51 8.32 56.49
C LEU A 448 -17.43 9.13 57.79
N PRO A 449 -18.54 9.66 58.35
CA PRO A 449 -18.51 10.41 59.61
C PRO A 449 -17.90 9.66 60.81
N SER A 450 -17.76 8.34 60.71
CA SER A 450 -17.12 7.46 61.70
C SER A 450 -15.60 7.28 61.51
N ASP A 451 -15.04 7.68 60.36
CA ASP A 451 -13.61 7.58 60.06
C ASP A 451 -12.92 8.91 60.40
N ARG A 452 -12.18 8.94 61.50
CA ARG A 452 -11.33 10.10 61.84
C ARG A 452 -9.98 9.99 61.15
N CYS A 453 -9.48 11.14 60.71
CA CYS A 453 -8.11 11.27 60.24
C CYS A 453 -7.37 12.29 61.10
N ALA A 454 -6.08 12.11 61.30
CA ALA A 454 -5.25 13.08 62.01
C ALA A 454 -4.08 13.53 61.12
N LEU A 455 -3.98 14.83 60.90
CA LEU A 455 -2.83 15.44 60.24
C LEU A 455 -1.85 15.96 61.29
N MET A 456 -0.62 15.47 61.23
CA MET A 456 0.51 15.99 62.00
C MET A 456 1.43 16.76 61.06
N ILE A 457 1.75 18.01 61.40
CA ILE A 457 2.82 18.78 60.75
C ILE A 457 3.99 18.86 61.73
N LEU A 458 5.17 18.48 61.26
CA LEU A 458 6.39 18.38 62.04
C LEU A 458 7.41 19.38 61.50
N ASP A 459 8.06 20.11 62.39
CA ASP A 459 9.16 21.03 62.04
C ASP A 459 10.40 20.71 62.87
N VAL A 460 11.56 20.64 62.22
CA VAL A 460 12.83 20.41 62.90
C VAL A 460 13.31 21.71 63.53
N ASP A 461 13.32 21.75 64.85
CA ASP A 461 13.69 22.95 65.59
C ASP A 461 15.15 23.34 65.32
N ASN A 462 15.34 24.60 64.93
CA ASN A 462 16.65 25.21 64.69
C ASN A 462 17.44 24.57 63.52
N PHE A 463 16.79 23.93 62.56
CA PHE A 463 17.47 23.29 61.42
C PHE A 463 18.43 24.22 60.66
N LYS A 464 18.07 25.51 60.51
CA LYS A 464 18.97 26.51 59.90
C LYS A 464 20.34 26.58 60.60
N LYS A 465 20.36 26.55 61.93
CA LYS A 465 21.63 26.53 62.69
C LYS A 465 22.44 25.26 62.44
N VAL A 466 21.78 24.13 62.20
CA VAL A 466 22.44 22.87 61.85
C VAL A 466 23.13 23.00 60.49
N ASN A 467 22.44 23.56 59.50
CA ASN A 467 23.02 23.83 58.18
C ASN A 467 24.18 24.83 58.25
N ASP A 468 24.04 25.88 59.06
CA ASP A 468 25.07 26.92 59.22
C ASP A 468 26.34 26.37 59.91
N ILE A 469 26.20 25.42 60.85
CA ILE A 469 27.32 24.85 61.62
C ILE A 469 27.96 23.65 60.91
N TYR A 470 27.16 22.74 60.33
CA TYR A 470 27.62 21.46 59.81
C TYR A 470 27.54 21.32 58.29
N GLY A 471 27.05 22.36 57.60
CA GLY A 471 26.88 22.40 56.15
C GLY A 471 25.64 21.66 55.65
N HIS A 472 25.19 22.03 54.45
CA HIS A 472 23.97 21.49 53.83
C HIS A 472 23.99 19.97 53.64
N LEU A 473 25.13 19.35 53.34
CA LEU A 473 25.24 17.89 53.18
C LEU A 473 24.89 17.12 54.46
N SER A 474 25.26 17.68 55.62
CA SER A 474 24.93 17.12 56.93
C SER A 474 23.45 17.30 57.27
N GLY A 475 22.88 18.46 56.91
CA GLY A 475 21.43 18.68 56.99
C GLY A 475 20.64 17.71 56.10
N ASP A 476 21.11 17.46 54.88
CA ASP A 476 20.49 16.53 53.94
C ASP A 476 20.55 15.07 54.41
N ALA A 477 21.64 14.66 55.06
CA ALA A 477 21.75 13.35 55.70
C ALA A 477 20.75 13.23 56.87
N MET A 478 20.66 14.28 57.70
CA MET A 478 19.72 14.32 58.82
C MET A 478 18.26 14.22 58.37
N LEU A 479 17.88 14.90 57.28
CA LEU A 479 16.53 14.83 56.72
C LEU A 479 16.21 13.42 56.19
N ARG A 480 17.19 12.71 55.63
CA ARG A 480 17.04 11.30 55.24
C ARG A 480 16.86 10.38 56.44
N ASP A 481 17.63 10.58 57.51
CA ASP A 481 17.49 9.80 58.75
C ASP A 481 16.12 10.01 59.41
N ILE A 482 15.59 11.24 59.37
CA ILE A 482 14.23 11.56 59.83
C ILE A 482 13.19 10.83 58.99
N ALA A 483 13.33 10.85 57.66
CA ALA A 483 12.41 10.16 56.77
C ALA A 483 12.40 8.64 57.01
N ASP A 484 13.56 8.03 57.19
CA ASP A 484 13.69 6.61 57.51
C ASP A 484 13.11 6.27 58.89
N MET A 485 13.27 7.16 59.87
CA MET A 485 12.62 7.01 61.17
C MET A 485 11.09 7.06 61.04
N LEU A 486 10.54 8.00 60.28
CA LEU A 486 9.10 8.10 60.05
C LEU A 486 8.57 6.83 59.36
N ARG A 487 9.26 6.30 58.34
CA ARG A 487 8.89 5.03 57.70
C ARG A 487 8.83 3.87 58.68
N ARG A 488 9.77 3.78 59.62
CA ARG A 488 9.81 2.71 60.64
C ARG A 488 8.71 2.86 61.68
N LEU A 489 8.32 4.09 62.03
CA LEU A 489 7.25 4.34 63.02
C LEU A 489 5.83 4.11 62.48
N PHE A 490 5.65 4.19 61.15
CA PHE A 490 4.34 4.16 60.51
C PHE A 490 4.24 3.21 59.31
N PRO A 491 4.18 1.88 59.54
CA PRO A 491 4.21 0.91 58.44
C PRO A 491 2.88 0.64 57.72
N GLU A 492 1.70 0.80 58.33
CA GLU A 492 0.44 0.27 57.72
C GLU A 492 -0.81 1.18 57.71
N ASN A 493 -0.75 2.44 58.17
CA ASN A 493 -1.93 3.33 58.18
C ASN A 493 -1.57 4.82 58.17
N ALA A 494 -0.52 5.21 57.44
CA ALA A 494 -0.10 6.59 57.36
C ALA A 494 0.36 6.98 55.95
N VAL A 495 0.15 8.24 55.59
CA VAL A 495 0.83 8.89 54.47
C VAL A 495 1.94 9.75 55.05
N LEU A 496 3.16 9.53 54.59
CA LEU A 496 4.36 10.26 55.03
C LEU A 496 4.82 11.19 53.91
N ALA A 497 5.00 12.46 54.22
CA ALA A 497 5.42 13.46 53.26
C ALA A 497 6.47 14.42 53.81
N ARG A 498 7.29 14.97 52.91
CA ARG A 498 8.12 16.15 53.17
C ARG A 498 7.55 17.32 52.38
N VAL A 499 7.11 18.35 53.10
CA VAL A 499 6.29 19.43 52.53
C VAL A 499 7.14 20.62 52.09
N GLY A 500 8.30 20.82 52.72
CA GLY A 500 9.29 21.82 52.33
C GLY A 500 10.46 21.82 53.32
N GLY A 501 11.64 22.27 52.92
CA GLY A 501 12.80 22.48 53.81
C GLY A 501 12.99 21.38 54.88
N ASP A 502 12.65 21.72 56.11
CA ASP A 502 12.69 20.94 57.34
C ASP A 502 11.31 20.51 57.88
N GLU A 503 10.25 20.71 57.10
CA GLU A 503 8.87 20.39 57.43
C GLU A 503 8.44 19.03 56.86
N PHE A 504 7.88 18.19 57.73
CA PHE A 504 7.30 16.90 57.38
C PHE A 504 5.81 16.88 57.73
N ALA A 505 5.04 16.07 57.01
CA ALA A 505 3.65 15.82 57.31
C ALA A 505 3.37 14.33 57.42
N VAL A 506 2.52 13.98 58.38
CA VAL A 506 2.02 12.62 58.58
C VAL A 506 0.50 12.68 58.62
N LEU A 507 -0.15 12.01 57.67
CA LEU A 507 -1.60 11.81 57.71
C LEU A 507 -1.90 10.40 58.21
N LEU A 508 -2.51 10.29 59.38
CA LEU A 508 -3.08 9.05 59.89
C LEU A 508 -4.53 8.94 59.43
N TYR A 509 -4.89 7.78 58.89
CA TYR A 509 -6.26 7.46 58.47
C TYR A 509 -6.79 6.25 59.26
N HIS A 510 -8.11 6.19 59.47
CA HIS A 510 -8.79 5.25 60.36
C HIS A 510 -8.41 5.35 61.85
N VAL A 511 -8.25 6.59 62.34
CA VAL A 511 -7.92 6.86 63.74
C VAL A 511 -9.15 6.56 64.62
N LYS A 512 -8.98 5.73 65.66
CA LYS A 512 -10.08 5.35 66.56
C LYS A 512 -10.20 6.24 67.78
N THR A 513 -9.07 6.66 68.35
CA THR A 513 -9.01 7.44 69.59
C THR A 513 -7.95 8.54 69.50
N LEU A 514 -8.15 9.63 70.25
CA LEU A 514 -7.15 10.70 70.37
C LEU A 514 -5.83 10.19 70.96
N GLY A 515 -5.90 9.23 71.88
CA GLY A 515 -4.71 8.64 72.52
C GLY A 515 -3.77 7.95 71.53
N GLU A 516 -4.28 7.39 70.43
CA GLU A 516 -3.45 6.80 69.36
C GLU A 516 -2.60 7.87 68.66
N VAL A 517 -3.19 9.03 68.40
CA VAL A 517 -2.52 10.18 67.77
C VAL A 517 -1.44 10.74 68.69
N GLU A 518 -1.75 10.89 69.98
CA GLU A 518 -0.79 11.35 70.99
C GLU A 518 0.37 10.37 71.21
N GLU A 519 0.10 9.06 71.27
CA GLU A 519 1.14 8.03 71.39
C GLU A 519 2.12 8.08 70.21
N LYS A 520 1.60 8.29 69.00
CA LYS A 520 2.42 8.45 67.79
C LYS A 520 3.23 9.75 67.79
N ALA A 521 2.65 10.86 68.22
CA ALA A 521 3.37 12.13 68.36
C ALA A 521 4.51 12.03 69.40
N ASP A 522 4.25 11.40 70.54
CA ASP A 522 5.27 11.10 71.55
C ASP A 522 6.35 10.16 71.02
N GLY A 523 5.96 9.15 70.23
CA GLY A 523 6.87 8.24 69.55
C GLY A 523 7.84 8.98 68.63
N ILE A 524 7.34 9.94 67.84
CA ILE A 524 8.15 10.81 66.99
C ILE A 524 9.14 11.62 67.86
N LEU A 525 8.67 12.32 68.89
CA LEU A 525 9.52 13.17 69.75
C LEU A 525 10.63 12.36 70.45
N LYS A 526 10.31 11.15 70.94
CA LYS A 526 11.29 10.24 71.57
C LYS A 526 12.34 9.76 70.57
N ASN A 527 11.91 9.38 69.36
CA ASN A 527 12.84 8.88 68.35
C ASN A 527 13.74 10.00 67.79
N PHE A 528 13.23 11.22 67.63
CA PHE A 528 14.02 12.41 67.30
C PHE A 528 15.20 12.61 68.27
N ARG A 529 14.99 12.40 69.58
CA ARG A 529 16.07 12.44 70.59
C ARG A 529 17.09 11.32 70.44
N SER A 530 16.69 10.18 69.90
CA SER A 530 17.53 8.98 69.78
C SER A 530 18.41 8.96 68.53
N ILE A 531 17.94 9.55 67.43
CA ILE A 531 18.69 9.66 66.15
C ILE A 531 19.99 10.45 66.34
N LEU A 532 20.08 11.31 67.36
CA LEU A 532 21.17 12.27 67.54
C LEU A 532 21.99 12.05 68.83
N ARG A 533 22.29 10.79 69.18
CA ARG A 533 23.06 10.42 70.39
C ARG A 533 24.44 11.11 70.54
N GLN A 534 24.97 11.76 69.50
CA GLN A 534 26.25 12.48 69.53
C GLN A 534 26.13 14.02 69.63
N GLN A 535 24.94 14.63 69.51
CA GLN A 535 24.76 16.10 69.58
C GLN A 535 23.62 16.46 70.54
N LYS A 536 23.91 16.44 71.85
CA LYS A 536 22.88 16.42 72.91
C LYS A 536 22.04 17.70 73.11
N ASP A 537 22.41 18.84 72.55
CA ASP A 537 21.82 20.14 72.99
C ASP A 537 21.30 21.06 71.87
N ILE A 538 21.24 20.63 70.61
CA ILE A 538 21.00 21.57 69.48
C ILE A 538 19.68 21.34 68.73
N ILE A 539 19.11 20.12 68.75
CA ILE A 539 18.08 19.71 67.78
C ILE A 539 16.90 19.02 68.47
N SER A 540 15.69 19.50 68.20
CA SER A 540 14.41 18.91 68.62
C SER A 540 13.38 18.99 67.49
N CYS A 541 12.15 18.54 67.72
CA CYS A 541 11.06 18.69 66.76
C CYS A 541 9.83 19.27 67.47
N SER A 542 9.13 20.17 66.78
CA SER A 542 7.83 20.69 67.19
C SER A 542 6.75 20.08 66.28
N ILE A 543 5.61 19.68 66.85
CA ILE A 543 4.53 19.01 66.11
C ILE A 543 3.20 19.75 66.32
N GLY A 544 2.48 20.06 65.25
CA GLY A 544 1.11 20.55 65.28
C GLY A 544 0.14 19.48 64.79
N ILE A 545 -0.97 19.27 65.50
CA ILE A 545 -1.91 18.19 65.22
C ILE A 545 -3.31 18.77 65.00
N SER A 546 -3.95 18.38 63.90
CA SER A 546 -5.34 18.68 63.58
C SER A 546 -6.10 17.42 63.19
N ILE A 547 -7.39 17.36 63.54
CA ILE A 547 -8.21 16.16 63.44
C ILE A 547 -9.39 16.43 62.54
N ALA A 548 -9.64 15.54 61.59
CA ALA A 548 -10.78 15.58 60.71
C ALA A 548 -11.80 14.50 61.09
N PRO A 549 -13.11 14.81 61.06
CA PRO A 549 -13.71 16.06 60.56
C PRO A 549 -13.82 17.21 61.60
N GLU A 550 -13.47 16.99 62.88
CA GLU A 550 -13.74 17.92 63.99
C GLU A 550 -13.12 19.32 63.83
N ASN A 551 -11.92 19.40 63.25
CA ASN A 551 -11.13 20.61 63.08
C ASN A 551 -11.05 21.02 61.59
N GLY A 552 -11.94 20.50 60.74
CA GLY A 552 -11.99 20.83 59.31
C GLY A 552 -12.38 19.65 58.43
N ASP A 553 -13.02 19.94 57.30
CA ASP A 553 -13.55 18.98 56.33
C ASP A 553 -12.80 18.99 54.97
N ASN A 554 -11.76 19.81 54.85
CA ASN A 554 -10.99 19.96 53.62
C ASN A 554 -9.50 20.20 53.93
N PHE A 555 -8.64 19.99 52.92
CA PHE A 555 -7.19 20.11 53.09
C PHE A 555 -6.77 21.48 53.66
N ALA A 556 -7.34 22.57 53.15
CA ALA A 556 -6.94 23.91 53.56
C ALA A 556 -7.27 24.20 55.03
N SER A 557 -8.45 23.79 55.51
CA SER A 557 -8.85 23.97 56.90
C SER A 557 -8.02 23.10 57.87
N ILE A 558 -7.86 21.81 57.57
CA ILE A 558 -7.10 20.89 58.43
C ILE A 558 -5.62 21.28 58.48
N TYR A 559 -5.02 21.65 57.35
CA TYR A 559 -3.62 22.07 57.27
C TYR A 559 -3.39 23.38 58.03
N LYS A 560 -4.23 24.41 57.82
CA LYS A 560 -4.15 25.68 58.54
C LYS A 560 -4.23 25.48 60.06
N ASN A 561 -5.11 24.60 60.51
CA ASN A 561 -5.32 24.33 61.93
C ASN A 561 -4.15 23.54 62.54
N ALA A 562 -3.56 22.59 61.79
CA ALA A 562 -2.35 21.90 62.21
C ALA A 562 -1.14 22.87 62.30
N ASP A 563 -1.02 23.81 61.37
CA ASP A 563 0.04 24.83 61.36
C ASP A 563 -0.10 25.82 62.55
N ALA A 564 -1.32 26.25 62.87
CA ALA A 564 -1.58 27.06 64.06
C ALA A 564 -1.18 26.34 65.36
N ALA A 565 -1.48 25.04 65.46
CA ALA A 565 -1.04 24.22 66.59
C ALA A 565 0.50 24.07 66.63
N LEU A 566 1.14 23.89 65.47
CA LEU A 566 2.61 23.83 65.37
C LEU A 566 3.25 25.13 65.88
N TYR A 567 2.71 26.28 65.49
CA TYR A 567 3.19 27.59 65.97
C TYR A 567 3.08 27.71 67.50
N GLN A 568 1.98 27.23 68.08
CA GLN A 568 1.81 27.20 69.54
C GLN A 568 2.84 26.30 70.21
N ALA A 569 3.11 25.11 69.66
CA ALA A 569 4.14 24.20 70.14
C ALA A 569 5.53 24.89 70.15
N LYS A 570 5.86 25.65 69.09
CA LYS A 570 7.10 26.43 69.02
C LYS A 570 7.15 27.53 70.09
N ARG A 571 6.06 28.28 70.31
CA ARG A 571 5.99 29.35 71.33
C ARG A 571 6.09 28.84 72.76
N GLN A 572 5.59 27.65 73.03
CA GLN A 572 5.61 27.04 74.37
C GLN A 572 6.96 26.42 74.73
N GLY A 573 8.02 26.69 73.96
CA GLY A 573 9.38 26.25 74.27
C GLY A 573 9.87 25.07 73.43
N LYS A 574 9.23 24.79 72.28
CA LYS A 574 9.64 23.76 71.30
C LYS A 574 9.65 22.34 71.89
N ASN A 575 10.15 21.35 71.12
CA ASN A 575 10.33 19.95 71.57
C ASN A 575 9.06 19.31 72.16
N ARG A 576 7.91 19.56 71.53
CA ARG A 576 6.59 19.14 72.00
C ARG A 576 5.60 19.07 70.86
N TYR A 577 4.45 18.46 71.12
CA TYR A 577 3.29 18.54 70.25
C TYR A 577 2.24 19.48 70.84
N ALA A 578 1.36 20.01 69.99
CA ALA A 578 0.14 20.69 70.38
C ALA A 578 -1.03 20.21 69.52
N LEU A 579 -2.19 20.02 70.15
CA LEU A 579 -3.46 19.73 69.48
C LEU A 579 -4.20 21.05 69.23
N TYR A 580 -4.76 21.21 68.03
CA TYR A 580 -5.59 22.37 67.73
C TYR A 580 -6.89 22.34 68.56
N ALA A 581 -7.23 23.49 69.14
CA ALA A 581 -8.47 23.75 69.87
C ALA A 581 -9.05 25.12 69.46
N GLU A 582 -10.38 25.23 69.33
CA GLU A 582 -11.10 26.45 68.89
C GLU A 582 -10.81 27.70 69.75
N SER A 583 -10.47 27.53 71.04
CA SER A 583 -10.10 28.62 71.96
C SER A 583 -8.78 29.33 71.62
N LEU A 584 -8.10 28.93 70.54
CA LEU A 584 -6.86 29.52 70.04
C LEU A 584 -7.09 30.72 69.11
N GLU A 585 -8.32 30.98 68.66
CA GLU A 585 -8.63 32.09 67.72
C GLU A 585 -8.50 33.50 68.36
N ASP A 586 -8.59 33.64 69.69
CA ASP A 586 -8.65 34.95 70.38
C ASP A 586 -7.28 35.64 70.62
N VAL A 587 -6.15 35.09 70.14
CA VAL A 587 -4.80 35.66 70.37
C VAL A 587 -4.12 36.15 69.08
N ILE A 588 -4.85 36.22 67.96
CA ILE A 588 -4.29 36.62 66.66
C ILE A 588 -4.75 38.04 66.29
N THR A 589 -4.16 39.05 66.90
CA THR A 589 -4.03 40.40 66.33
C THR A 589 -2.58 40.87 66.44
N PRO A 590 -1.85 41.05 65.32
CA PRO A 590 -0.47 41.55 65.36
C PRO A 590 -0.43 43.08 65.22
N GLU A 591 -0.03 43.78 66.28
CA GLU A 591 0.50 45.15 66.21
C GLU A 591 2.04 45.11 66.26
N GLY A 592 2.69 45.81 65.33
CA GLY A 592 4.11 46.21 65.47
C GLY A 592 5.14 45.53 64.56
N GLN A 593 5.00 45.71 63.24
CA GLN A 593 6.05 45.75 62.21
C GLN A 593 7.10 44.60 62.15
N THR A 594 6.82 43.65 61.26
CA THR A 594 7.63 43.46 60.03
C THR A 594 6.70 43.00 58.91
N ASP A 595 6.59 43.87 57.91
CA ASP A 595 6.00 43.70 56.57
C ASP A 595 4.75 42.86 56.37
N VAL A 596 3.66 43.59 56.13
CA VAL A 596 2.37 43.17 55.53
C VAL A 596 2.55 42.77 54.05
N ALA A 597 3.69 42.19 53.68
CA ALA A 597 3.92 41.53 52.41
C ALA A 597 3.69 40.01 52.49
N GLY A 598 3.52 39.42 53.68
CA GLY A 598 3.48 37.96 53.85
C GLY A 598 2.29 37.25 53.20
N ALA A 599 1.09 37.83 53.21
CA ALA A 599 -0.12 37.16 52.69
C ALA A 599 -0.28 37.26 51.16
N ALA A 600 0.21 38.34 50.54
CA ALA A 600 0.26 38.51 49.09
C ALA A 600 1.52 37.88 48.46
N VAL A 601 2.59 37.68 49.25
CA VAL A 601 3.79 36.92 48.82
C VAL A 601 3.63 35.41 49.08
N MET A 602 2.64 34.99 49.87
CA MET A 602 2.33 33.56 50.08
C MET A 602 1.76 32.90 48.82
N ASP A 603 1.03 33.65 47.99
CA ASP A 603 0.55 33.18 46.68
C ASP A 603 1.70 32.95 45.68
N GLN A 604 2.80 33.70 45.81
CA GLN A 604 3.99 33.56 44.96
C GLN A 604 4.91 32.41 45.38
N LYS A 605 4.97 32.08 46.68
CA LYS A 605 5.72 30.91 47.18
C LYS A 605 4.94 29.59 47.11
N LEU A 606 3.61 29.64 46.93
CA LEU A 606 2.78 28.45 46.68
C LEU A 606 2.98 27.84 45.27
N ALA A 607 3.61 28.58 44.35
CA ALA A 607 3.73 28.18 42.95
C ALA A 607 4.86 27.16 42.69
N ASP A 608 5.90 27.10 43.52
CA ASP A 608 7.15 26.34 43.24
C ASP A 608 6.98 24.82 43.16
N GLN A 609 5.88 24.27 43.67
CA GLN A 609 5.64 22.83 43.68
C GLN A 609 4.42 22.39 42.84
N ASN A 610 3.64 23.33 42.30
CA ASN A 610 2.52 23.05 41.39
C ASN A 610 2.79 23.46 39.93
N LEU A 611 3.94 24.09 39.65
CA LEU A 611 4.28 24.59 38.31
C LEU A 611 4.23 23.47 37.26
N THR A 612 4.73 22.27 37.56
CA THR A 612 4.71 21.12 36.64
C THR A 612 3.30 20.66 36.31
N GLY A 613 2.42 20.55 37.31
CA GLY A 613 1.01 20.19 37.10
C GLY A 613 0.22 21.27 36.37
N TYR A 614 0.53 22.53 36.65
CA TYR A 614 -0.06 23.68 35.97
C TYR A 614 0.38 23.79 34.51
N VAL A 615 1.66 23.53 34.23
CA VAL A 615 2.21 23.40 32.87
C VAL A 615 1.46 22.32 32.11
N LEU A 616 1.27 21.14 32.69
CA LEU A 616 0.50 20.05 32.08
C LEU A 616 -0.97 20.42 31.82
N ASP A 617 -1.62 21.13 32.74
CA ASP A 617 -3.02 21.55 32.57
C ASP A 617 -3.17 22.58 31.44
N ILE A 618 -2.29 23.60 31.37
CA ILE A 618 -2.26 24.57 30.27
C ILE A 618 -2.06 23.87 28.93
N LEU A 619 -1.11 22.93 28.85
CA LEU A 619 -0.83 22.16 27.63
C LEU A 619 -1.98 21.24 27.23
N SER A 620 -2.79 20.77 28.19
CA SER A 620 -3.93 19.88 27.93
C SER A 620 -5.18 20.62 27.44
N ARG A 621 -5.35 21.90 27.82
CA ARG A 621 -6.55 22.69 27.51
C ARG A 621 -6.43 23.60 26.29
N SER A 622 -5.21 23.78 25.77
CA SER A 622 -4.99 24.76 24.72
C SER A 622 -5.18 24.18 23.32
N ASN A 623 -5.79 24.99 22.45
CA ASN A 623 -5.96 24.68 21.03
C ASN A 623 -4.85 25.28 20.16
N SER A 624 -3.88 25.98 20.75
CA SER A 624 -2.79 26.66 20.03
C SER A 624 -1.48 26.49 20.79
N MET A 625 -0.59 25.71 20.19
CA MET A 625 0.74 25.37 20.72
C MET A 625 1.57 26.62 21.00
N GLU A 626 1.62 27.56 20.05
CA GLU A 626 2.46 28.74 20.10
C GLU A 626 2.07 29.68 21.25
N LYS A 627 0.76 29.89 21.46
CA LYS A 627 0.25 30.70 22.59
C LYS A 627 0.58 30.05 23.93
N SER A 628 0.43 28.74 24.04
CA SER A 628 0.76 28.02 25.28
C SER A 628 2.22 28.07 25.62
N ILE A 629 3.11 27.89 24.65
CA ILE A 629 4.55 27.97 24.91
C ILE A 629 4.92 29.37 25.40
N ASN A 630 4.47 30.42 24.74
CA ASN A 630 4.76 31.80 25.19
C ASN A 630 4.23 32.07 26.61
N GLN A 631 3.01 31.64 26.93
CA GLN A 631 2.47 31.76 28.28
C GLN A 631 3.29 30.98 29.31
N LEU A 632 3.74 29.77 28.97
CA LEU A 632 4.53 28.95 29.86
C LEU A 632 5.92 29.52 30.11
N LEU A 633 6.58 30.05 29.08
CA LEU A 633 7.87 30.72 29.24
C LEU A 633 7.75 31.93 30.18
N GLU A 634 6.67 32.71 30.05
CA GLU A 634 6.39 33.82 30.95
C GLU A 634 6.16 33.35 32.40
N ILE A 635 5.31 32.34 32.59
CA ILE A 635 5.00 31.82 33.92
C ILE A 635 6.26 31.28 34.59
N VAL A 636 7.03 30.43 33.87
CA VAL A 636 8.28 29.85 34.38
C VAL A 636 9.31 30.94 34.65
N GLY A 637 9.44 31.92 33.75
CA GLY A 637 10.40 33.00 33.88
C GLY A 637 10.14 33.90 35.07
N ARG A 638 8.88 34.31 35.28
CA ARG A 638 8.46 35.09 36.46
C ARG A 638 8.61 34.31 37.76
N GLN A 639 8.30 33.02 37.73
CA GLN A 639 8.29 32.21 38.94
C GLN A 639 9.70 31.85 39.41
N VAL A 640 10.58 31.48 38.48
CA VAL A 640 11.99 31.23 38.79
C VAL A 640 12.74 32.55 38.95
N ASP A 641 12.13 33.69 38.64
CA ASP A 641 12.68 35.05 38.72
C ASP A 641 13.97 35.20 37.93
N VAL A 642 13.97 34.76 36.67
CA VAL A 642 15.10 34.89 35.73
C VAL A 642 14.91 36.07 34.79
N CYS A 643 16.00 36.57 34.20
CA CYS A 643 15.94 37.69 33.27
C CYS A 643 15.32 37.30 31.91
N ARG A 644 15.62 36.09 31.44
CA ARG A 644 15.17 35.60 30.12
C ARG A 644 14.94 34.10 30.13
N VAL A 645 13.89 33.65 29.44
CA VAL A 645 13.65 32.23 29.11
C VAL A 645 13.44 32.10 27.62
N TYR A 646 14.10 31.13 26.99
CA TYR A 646 14.08 31.00 25.53
C TYR A 646 14.21 29.55 25.09
N ILE A 647 13.85 29.30 23.84
CA ILE A 647 13.95 27.99 23.20
C ILE A 647 14.73 28.14 21.91
N PHE A 648 15.82 27.40 21.80
CA PHE A 648 16.53 27.15 20.55
C PHE A 648 16.04 25.85 19.93
N GLU A 649 15.71 25.88 18.64
CA GLU A 649 15.40 24.70 17.83
C GLU A 649 16.50 24.50 16.79
N ASP A 650 17.02 23.28 16.71
CA ASP A 650 17.99 22.90 15.68
C ASP A 650 17.29 22.60 14.35
N ASP A 651 17.99 22.83 13.25
CA ASP A 651 17.56 22.38 11.92
C ASP A 651 17.62 20.84 11.77
N GLU A 652 17.19 20.32 10.62
CA GLU A 652 17.12 18.86 10.43
C GLU A 652 18.49 18.19 10.48
N ASP A 653 19.52 18.88 9.99
CA ASP A 653 20.90 18.43 9.94
C ASP A 653 21.63 18.60 11.30
N GLY A 654 21.07 19.41 12.21
CA GLY A 654 21.64 19.67 13.54
C GLY A 654 22.83 20.63 13.52
N ILE A 655 23.03 21.36 12.42
CA ILE A 655 24.19 22.24 12.20
C ILE A 655 23.87 23.67 12.67
N ARG A 656 22.64 24.12 12.42
CA ARG A 656 22.19 25.47 12.79
C ARG A 656 21.09 25.42 13.83
N SER A 657 21.07 26.42 14.71
CA SER A 657 20.06 26.58 15.73
C SER A 657 19.46 27.98 15.71
N SER A 658 18.17 28.10 15.93
CA SER A 658 17.43 29.37 15.91
C SER A 658 16.63 29.55 17.19
N ASN A 659 16.61 30.76 17.74
CA ASN A 659 15.76 31.11 18.86
C ASN A 659 14.30 31.25 18.38
N THR A 660 13.43 30.31 18.71
CA THR A 660 12.05 30.29 18.19
C THR A 660 11.03 30.85 19.18
N PHE A 661 11.33 30.82 20.47
CA PHE A 661 10.48 31.38 21.52
C PHE A 661 11.32 32.09 22.57
N GLU A 662 10.83 33.24 23.04
CA GLU A 662 11.54 34.03 24.03
C GLU A 662 10.56 34.80 24.90
N TRP A 663 10.83 34.80 26.20
CA TRP A 663 10.25 35.69 27.18
C TRP A 663 11.37 36.44 27.89
N CYS A 664 11.19 37.76 28.06
CA CYS A 664 12.11 38.64 28.76
C CYS A 664 11.40 39.32 29.92
N LYS A 665 12.11 39.47 31.04
CA LYS A 665 11.70 40.34 32.15
C LYS A 665 11.74 41.81 31.68
N GLU A 666 10.88 42.64 32.26
CA GLU A 666 10.82 44.07 31.93
C GLU A 666 12.20 44.73 32.10
N GLY A 667 12.67 45.43 31.07
CA GLY A 667 13.99 46.07 31.03
C GLY A 667 15.12 45.22 30.42
N VAL A 668 14.89 43.92 30.14
CA VAL A 668 15.84 43.06 29.42
C VAL A 668 15.57 43.14 27.92
N GLN A 669 16.63 43.31 27.10
CA GLN A 669 16.48 43.35 25.64
C GLN A 669 16.16 41.94 25.09
N PRO A 670 15.13 41.79 24.23
CA PRO A 670 14.87 40.55 23.51
C PRO A 670 15.93 40.27 22.44
N GLU A 671 16.33 39.01 22.29
CA GLU A 671 17.36 38.57 21.34
C GLU A 671 16.82 37.55 20.31
N LYS A 672 15.54 37.18 20.40
CA LYS A 672 14.91 36.23 19.47
C LYS A 672 15.19 36.58 18.01
N GLU A 673 14.92 37.80 17.59
CA GLU A 673 15.08 38.21 16.17
C GLU A 673 16.57 38.28 15.73
N ASN A 674 17.50 38.47 16.67
CA ASN A 674 18.93 38.57 16.39
C ASN A 674 19.60 37.18 16.30
N LEU A 675 19.05 36.20 17.01
CA LEU A 675 19.63 34.87 17.19
C LEU A 675 18.95 33.81 16.32
N GLN A 676 19.01 34.02 15.00
CA GLN A 676 18.45 33.09 14.00
C GLN A 676 19.55 32.38 13.21
N SER A 677 19.39 31.08 12.97
CA SER A 677 20.26 30.26 12.11
C SER A 677 21.75 30.30 12.50
N ILE A 678 22.02 30.23 13.79
CA ILE A 678 23.37 30.26 14.36
C ILE A 678 24.06 28.93 14.09
N ASN A 679 25.25 28.95 13.50
CA ASN A 679 26.06 27.75 13.31
C ASN A 679 26.67 27.31 14.65
N MET A 680 26.22 26.17 15.17
CA MET A 680 26.64 25.68 16.49
C MET A 680 28.03 25.05 16.49
N GLU A 681 28.52 24.54 15.35
CA GLU A 681 29.88 24.00 15.22
C GLU A 681 30.94 25.12 15.24
N ALA A 682 30.59 26.30 14.69
CA ALA A 682 31.47 27.46 14.67
C ALA A 682 31.60 28.15 16.05
N LEU A 683 30.89 27.67 17.08
CA LEU A 683 30.89 28.19 18.45
C LEU A 683 31.72 27.34 19.41
N ASP A 684 32.94 26.99 19.01
CA ASP A 684 33.88 26.20 19.81
C ASP A 684 33.25 24.93 20.41
N HIS A 685 32.57 24.13 19.58
CA HIS A 685 31.83 22.93 20.03
C HIS A 685 30.85 23.22 21.19
N TYR A 686 29.96 24.19 21.01
CA TYR A 686 29.04 24.66 22.06
C TYR A 686 28.28 23.54 22.80
N TYR A 687 27.93 22.46 22.10
CA TYR A 687 27.21 21.32 22.68
C TYR A 687 28.04 20.49 23.69
N ASP A 688 29.37 20.62 23.71
CA ASP A 688 30.24 19.95 24.69
C ASP A 688 30.09 20.52 26.10
N ASN A 689 29.48 21.70 26.23
CA ASN A 689 29.15 22.31 27.52
C ASN A 689 28.03 21.58 28.27
N PHE A 690 27.24 20.74 27.59
CA PHE A 690 26.17 19.96 28.20
C PHE A 690 26.73 18.67 28.78
N ASN A 691 26.41 18.39 30.05
CA ASN A 691 26.77 17.14 30.70
C ASN A 691 25.97 15.93 30.17
N GLU A 692 26.25 14.73 30.68
CA GLU A 692 25.55 13.49 30.30
C GLU A 692 24.02 13.53 30.56
N GLU A 693 23.57 14.33 31.52
CA GLU A 693 22.15 14.54 31.81
C GLU A 693 21.49 15.59 30.89
N GLY A 694 22.26 16.18 29.97
CA GLY A 694 21.80 17.18 29.00
C GLY A 694 21.63 18.57 29.61
N ILE A 695 22.43 18.93 30.63
CA ILE A 695 22.38 20.25 31.28
C ILE A 695 23.70 20.96 31.07
N PHE A 696 23.61 22.22 30.66
CA PHE A 696 24.71 23.16 30.73
C PHE A 696 24.34 24.22 31.77
N PHE A 697 25.18 24.42 32.79
CA PHE A 697 25.02 25.58 33.68
C PHE A 697 26.36 26.26 33.87
N CYS A 698 26.36 27.58 33.76
CA CYS A 698 27.52 28.43 33.96
C CYS A 698 27.17 29.54 34.94
N ARG A 699 27.90 29.60 36.05
CA ARG A 699 27.68 30.60 37.12
C ARG A 699 28.27 31.97 36.79
N ASP A 700 29.27 31.97 35.92
CA ASP A 700 29.99 33.15 35.50
C ASP A 700 30.49 32.92 34.08
N VAL A 701 29.82 33.52 33.10
CA VAL A 701 30.12 33.32 31.67
C VAL A 701 31.52 33.80 31.29
N SER A 702 32.19 34.61 32.12
CA SER A 702 33.57 35.04 31.87
C SER A 702 34.57 33.88 31.90
N THR A 703 34.16 32.74 32.47
CA THR A 703 34.94 31.49 32.54
C THR A 703 34.86 30.63 31.27
N LEU A 704 34.01 30.99 30.31
CA LEU A 704 33.81 30.24 29.06
C LEU A 704 34.87 30.57 28.00
N LEU A 705 34.95 29.73 26.96
CA LEU A 705 35.83 29.93 25.80
C LEU A 705 35.49 31.22 25.04
N THR A 706 36.47 31.77 24.32
CA THR A 706 36.44 33.15 23.80
C THR A 706 35.22 33.43 22.92
N HIS A 707 34.83 32.54 22.01
CA HIS A 707 33.69 32.79 21.11
C HIS A 707 32.34 32.64 21.83
N GLN A 708 32.24 31.64 22.72
CA GLN A 708 31.03 31.39 23.53
C GLN A 708 30.77 32.55 24.50
N ARG A 709 31.82 33.01 25.18
CA ARG A 709 31.80 34.16 26.08
C ARG A 709 31.36 35.43 25.37
N MET A 710 31.94 35.74 24.21
CA MET A 710 31.60 36.94 23.45
C MET A 710 30.10 37.02 23.14
N ILE A 711 29.47 35.91 22.75
CA ILE A 711 28.05 35.88 22.42
C ILE A 711 27.18 36.08 23.66
N LEU A 712 27.52 35.45 24.78
CA LEU A 712 26.73 35.55 26.01
C LEU A 712 26.90 36.91 26.69
N GLU A 713 28.13 37.43 26.79
CA GLU A 713 28.40 38.75 27.41
C GLU A 713 27.82 39.91 26.60
N ASN A 714 27.82 39.83 25.26
CA ASN A 714 27.20 40.87 24.41
C ASN A 714 25.69 41.00 24.67
N GLN A 715 25.04 39.93 25.13
CA GLN A 715 23.63 39.92 25.51
C GLN A 715 23.40 40.36 26.97
N GLY A 716 24.47 40.75 27.67
CA GLY A 716 24.45 41.11 29.09
C GLY A 716 24.29 39.92 30.04
N ILE A 717 24.42 38.68 29.56
CA ILE A 717 24.25 37.48 30.37
C ILE A 717 25.44 37.35 31.31
N LYS A 718 25.19 37.11 32.60
CA LYS A 718 26.22 36.86 33.62
C LYS A 718 26.26 35.41 34.04
N SER A 719 25.10 34.77 34.11
CA SER A 719 24.99 33.34 34.38
C SER A 719 23.84 32.72 33.57
N VAL A 720 23.99 31.44 33.25
CA VAL A 720 23.08 30.74 32.34
C VAL A 720 22.85 29.30 32.81
N LEU A 721 21.63 28.80 32.59
CA LEU A 721 21.29 27.39 32.69
C LEU A 721 20.53 26.99 31.43
N GLN A 722 20.95 25.91 30.78
CA GLN A 722 20.32 25.38 29.56
C GLN A 722 20.05 23.89 29.72
N CYS A 723 18.89 23.47 29.26
CA CYS A 723 18.42 22.09 29.25
C CYS A 723 18.24 21.62 27.81
N ARG A 724 18.91 20.54 27.42
CA ARG A 724 18.90 20.01 26.06
C ARG A 724 17.56 19.36 25.71
N ILE A 725 17.06 19.62 24.51
CA ILE A 725 15.90 18.95 23.94
C ILE A 725 16.40 17.76 23.11
N MET A 726 15.85 16.58 23.37
CA MET A 726 16.24 15.34 22.71
C MET A 726 15.03 14.69 22.02
N ASP A 727 15.22 14.19 20.80
CA ASP A 727 14.24 13.39 20.07
C ASP A 727 14.93 12.16 19.47
N GLN A 728 14.42 10.96 19.77
CA GLN A 728 15.00 9.67 19.37
C GLN A 728 16.53 9.56 19.58
N GLY A 729 17.05 10.15 20.66
CA GLY A 729 18.48 10.14 20.99
C GLY A 729 19.33 11.16 20.23
N LYS A 730 18.74 12.01 19.37
CA LYS A 730 19.40 13.14 18.73
C LYS A 730 19.05 14.47 19.40
N PRO A 731 19.98 15.42 19.50
CA PRO A 731 19.67 16.77 19.96
C PRO A 731 18.78 17.49 18.95
N LYS A 732 17.85 18.29 19.47
CA LYS A 732 16.92 19.11 18.69
C LYS A 732 16.86 20.56 19.17
N GLY A 733 17.93 21.00 19.84
CA GLY A 733 18.04 22.31 20.45
C GLY A 733 18.04 22.25 21.98
N PHE A 734 17.70 23.37 22.62
CA PHE A 734 17.75 23.52 24.07
C PHE A 734 16.83 24.63 24.57
N ILE A 735 16.46 24.56 25.84
CA ILE A 735 15.70 25.59 26.55
C ILE A 735 16.67 26.28 27.51
N GLY A 736 16.76 27.60 27.44
CA GLY A 736 17.70 28.38 28.23
C GLY A 736 17.04 29.33 29.22
N PHE A 737 17.76 29.60 30.31
CA PHE A 737 17.39 30.46 31.42
C PHE A 737 18.60 31.36 31.74
N ASP A 738 18.49 32.64 31.41
CA ASP A 738 19.59 33.60 31.59
C ASP A 738 19.33 34.54 32.78
N GLU A 739 20.42 34.93 33.44
CA GLU A 739 20.46 36.01 34.43
C GLU A 739 21.44 37.09 33.95
N CYS A 740 20.94 38.31 33.79
CA CYS A 740 21.71 39.45 33.26
C CYS A 740 22.16 40.43 34.35
N MET A 741 21.56 40.36 35.55
CA MET A 741 21.78 41.36 36.60
C MET A 741 22.95 40.99 37.52
N GLU A 742 23.03 39.74 37.95
CA GLU A 742 24.05 39.25 38.89
C GLU A 742 24.46 37.80 38.63
N ASN A 743 25.55 37.36 39.27
CA ASN A 743 25.98 35.95 39.18
C ASN A 743 25.04 35.11 40.04
N ARG A 744 24.29 34.20 39.39
CA ARG A 744 23.27 33.41 40.06
C ARG A 744 23.79 32.08 40.58
N TYR A 745 23.37 31.72 41.78
CA TYR A 745 23.52 30.38 42.32
C TYR A 745 22.24 29.57 42.12
N TRP A 746 22.29 28.61 41.20
CA TRP A 746 21.21 27.65 40.99
C TRP A 746 21.25 26.56 42.07
N THR A 747 20.17 26.43 42.83
CA THR A 747 20.03 25.34 43.81
C THR A 747 19.72 24.02 43.10
N GLY A 748 20.12 22.87 43.67
CA GLY A 748 19.83 21.56 43.08
C GLY A 748 18.32 21.31 42.84
N ASN A 749 17.45 21.90 43.66
CA ASN A 749 16.00 21.85 43.46
C ASN A 749 15.55 22.67 42.25
N GLN A 750 16.09 23.89 42.07
CA GLN A 750 15.79 24.72 40.90
C GLN A 750 16.26 24.05 39.60
N ILE A 751 17.46 23.46 39.60
CA ILE A 751 17.97 22.73 38.43
C ILE A 751 17.01 21.58 38.07
N ARG A 752 16.60 20.75 39.05
CA ARG A 752 15.65 19.64 38.82
C ARG A 752 14.28 20.11 38.33
N LEU A 753 13.76 21.20 38.89
CA LEU A 753 12.48 21.79 38.46
C LEU A 753 12.57 22.27 37.01
N LEU A 754 13.59 23.05 36.68
CA LEU A 754 13.82 23.58 35.33
C LEU A 754 14.04 22.46 34.31
N GLN A 755 14.79 21.41 34.66
CA GLN A 755 14.93 20.21 33.83
C GLN A 755 13.59 19.54 33.56
N THR A 756 12.75 19.36 34.59
CA THR A 756 11.45 18.70 34.46
C THR A 756 10.53 19.49 33.54
N ILE A 757 10.46 20.80 33.73
CA ILE A 757 9.67 21.71 32.90
C ILE A 757 10.21 21.72 31.47
N SER A 758 11.54 21.77 31.31
CA SER A 758 12.19 21.77 30.00
C SER A 758 11.91 20.48 29.23
N ARG A 759 11.90 19.33 29.90
CA ARG A 759 11.51 18.04 29.29
C ARG A 759 10.06 18.05 28.84
N ILE A 760 9.13 18.54 29.66
CA ILE A 760 7.71 18.60 29.31
C ILE A 760 7.49 19.52 28.11
N LEU A 761 8.08 20.72 28.14
CA LEU A 761 8.03 21.68 27.04
C LEU A 761 8.67 21.10 25.77
N GLY A 762 9.81 20.43 25.89
CA GLY A 762 10.48 19.76 24.78
C GLY A 762 9.62 18.67 24.13
N ILE A 763 8.99 17.79 24.92
CA ILE A 763 8.07 16.76 24.40
C ILE A 763 6.89 17.39 23.67
N PHE A 764 6.27 18.41 24.27
CA PHE A 764 5.13 19.09 23.66
C PHE A 764 5.53 19.82 22.36
N LEU A 765 6.67 20.48 22.37
CA LEU A 765 7.25 21.15 21.20
C LEU A 765 7.49 20.14 20.07
N MET A 766 8.19 19.04 20.35
CA MET A 766 8.48 18.00 19.35
C MET A 766 7.21 17.35 18.82
N LYS A 767 6.21 17.09 19.67
CA LYS A 767 4.91 16.54 19.26
C LYS A 767 4.19 17.50 18.31
N GLY A 768 4.13 18.79 18.63
CA GLY A 768 3.50 19.79 17.77
C GLY A 768 4.22 19.94 16.43
N ARG A 769 5.56 19.98 16.43
CA ARG A 769 6.36 20.01 15.19
C ARG A 769 6.17 18.76 14.33
N ALA A 770 5.99 17.59 14.94
CA ALA A 770 5.66 16.37 14.21
C ALA A 770 4.28 16.46 13.54
N GLN A 771 3.27 17.01 14.23
CA GLN A 771 1.94 17.24 13.66
C GLN A 771 1.96 18.26 12.53
N GLU A 772 2.71 19.36 12.67
CA GLU A 772 2.88 20.35 11.60
C GLU A 772 3.60 19.77 10.38
N ARG A 773 4.63 18.93 10.58
CA ARG A 773 5.31 18.22 9.49
C ARG A 773 4.37 17.27 8.77
N LEU A 774 3.55 16.52 9.51
CA LEU A 774 2.54 15.64 8.93
C LEU A 774 1.50 16.45 8.15
N GLY A 775 1.00 17.56 8.71
CA GLY A 775 0.06 18.45 8.02
C GLY A 775 0.65 19.07 6.76
N ARG A 776 1.92 19.53 6.79
CA ARG A 776 2.62 20.04 5.60
C ARG A 776 2.87 18.94 4.57
N ALA A 777 3.24 17.73 4.98
CA ALA A 777 3.40 16.60 4.08
C ALA A 777 2.07 16.21 3.43
N MET A 778 0.97 16.19 4.19
CA MET A 778 -0.38 15.94 3.67
C MET A 778 -0.82 17.06 2.71
N ASN A 779 -0.58 18.33 3.05
CA ASN A 779 -0.91 19.46 2.17
C ASN A 779 -0.04 19.47 0.91
N GLY A 780 1.25 19.14 1.02
CA GLY A 780 2.15 18.97 -0.12
C GLY A 780 1.73 17.80 -1.00
N PHE A 781 1.27 16.70 -0.40
CA PHE A 781 0.68 15.58 -1.12
C PHE A 781 -0.62 15.99 -1.85
N SER A 782 -1.51 16.74 -1.19
CA SER A 782 -2.71 17.30 -1.81
C SER A 782 -2.38 18.27 -2.95
N ALA A 783 -1.41 19.17 -2.77
CA ALA A 783 -0.97 20.11 -3.81
C ALA A 783 -0.33 19.38 -5.01
N ALA A 784 0.46 18.33 -4.75
CA ALA A 784 1.02 17.47 -5.80
C ALA A 784 -0.07 16.71 -6.57
N LEU A 785 -1.15 16.31 -5.90
CA LEU A 785 -2.34 15.76 -6.56
C LEU A 785 -3.09 16.83 -7.38
N GLU A 786 -3.12 18.09 -6.92
CA GLU A 786 -3.74 19.21 -7.64
C GLU A 786 -2.95 19.67 -8.88
N GLU A 787 -1.62 19.52 -8.89
CA GLU A 787 -0.78 19.79 -10.07
C GLU A 787 -0.93 18.74 -11.18
N GLN A 788 -1.51 17.58 -10.89
CA GLN A 788 -1.75 16.57 -11.91
C GLN A 788 -2.79 17.06 -12.94
N ARG A 789 -2.61 16.65 -14.19
CA ARG A 789 -3.52 17.05 -15.29
C ARG A 789 -4.93 16.47 -15.12
N ASP A 790 -5.07 15.37 -14.38
CA ASP A 790 -6.30 14.58 -14.31
C ASP A 790 -7.30 15.17 -13.31
N TRP A 791 -8.58 14.92 -13.54
CA TRP A 791 -9.65 15.29 -12.63
C TRP A 791 -9.79 14.24 -11.53
N PHE A 792 -9.65 14.65 -10.28
CA PHE A 792 -9.71 13.75 -9.12
C PHE A 792 -10.94 14.01 -8.26
N TYR A 793 -11.60 12.95 -7.84
CA TYR A 793 -12.68 12.98 -6.85
C TYR A 793 -12.84 11.61 -6.20
N ILE A 794 -13.52 11.57 -5.05
CA ILE A 794 -13.77 10.36 -4.27
C ILE A 794 -15.27 10.16 -4.16
N LEU A 795 -15.70 8.95 -4.44
CA LEU A 795 -17.09 8.53 -4.39
C LEU A 795 -17.32 7.55 -3.26
N ASP A 796 -18.49 7.64 -2.64
CA ASP A 796 -19.04 6.57 -1.83
C ASP A 796 -19.44 5.39 -2.74
N MET A 797 -18.97 4.18 -2.43
CA MET A 797 -19.16 3.00 -3.29
C MET A 797 -20.62 2.54 -3.35
N GLU A 798 -21.41 2.75 -2.29
CA GLU A 798 -22.81 2.32 -2.21
C GLU A 798 -23.73 3.33 -2.91
N THR A 799 -23.51 4.62 -2.67
CA THR A 799 -24.42 5.70 -3.13
C THR A 799 -23.95 6.43 -4.38
N CYS A 800 -22.69 6.21 -4.81
CA CYS A 800 -22.02 6.95 -5.89
C CYS A 800 -21.94 8.47 -5.64
N GLN A 801 -22.10 8.91 -4.39
CA GLN A 801 -22.06 10.31 -4.02
C GLN A 801 -20.63 10.81 -3.88
N PHE A 802 -20.37 12.05 -4.31
CA PHE A 802 -19.10 12.71 -4.09
C PHE A 802 -18.84 12.90 -2.58
N LEU A 803 -17.80 12.25 -2.05
CA LEU A 803 -17.28 12.47 -0.70
C LEU A 803 -16.24 13.59 -0.69
N TYR A 804 -15.48 13.69 -1.78
CA TYR A 804 -14.49 14.74 -2.00
C TYR A 804 -14.38 15.02 -3.50
N THR A 805 -14.21 16.29 -3.88
CA THR A 805 -13.91 16.70 -5.25
C THR A 805 -12.73 17.65 -5.24
N SER A 806 -11.79 17.44 -6.15
CA SER A 806 -10.67 18.38 -6.33
C SER A 806 -11.17 19.74 -6.79
N ARG A 807 -10.45 20.80 -6.43
CA ARG A 807 -10.79 22.18 -6.81
C ARG A 807 -10.95 22.36 -8.31
N LYS A 808 -10.10 21.68 -9.11
CA LYS A 808 -10.13 21.71 -10.57
C LYS A 808 -11.44 21.15 -11.17
N VAL A 809 -12.02 20.14 -10.53
CA VAL A 809 -13.34 19.60 -10.90
C VAL A 809 -14.43 20.61 -10.58
N GLN A 810 -14.36 21.25 -9.40
CA GLN A 810 -15.34 22.26 -8.99
C GLN A 810 -15.28 23.55 -9.83
N GLU A 811 -14.08 23.99 -10.24
CA GLU A 811 -13.90 25.19 -11.08
C GLU A 811 -14.42 24.98 -12.51
N GLN A 812 -14.22 23.79 -13.08
CA GLN A 812 -14.70 23.48 -14.44
C GLN A 812 -16.15 23.00 -14.47
N ASP A 813 -16.66 22.47 -13.37
CA ASP A 813 -17.99 21.88 -13.29
C ASP A 813 -18.64 22.23 -11.93
N PRO A 814 -19.14 23.47 -11.75
CA PRO A 814 -19.64 23.96 -10.47
C PRO A 814 -20.82 23.17 -9.91
N ALA A 815 -21.50 22.39 -10.75
CA ALA A 815 -22.57 21.49 -10.33
C ALA A 815 -22.03 20.30 -9.51
N VAL A 816 -20.75 19.96 -9.63
CA VAL A 816 -20.09 18.80 -9.02
C VAL A 816 -19.68 19.10 -7.58
N VAL A 817 -20.66 19.02 -6.69
CA VAL A 817 -20.51 19.26 -5.25
C VAL A 817 -20.57 17.97 -4.43
N CYS A 818 -19.96 17.97 -3.25
CA CYS A 818 -20.06 16.85 -2.31
C CYS A 818 -21.52 16.53 -1.99
N GLY A 819 -21.87 15.24 -1.97
CA GLY A 819 -23.25 14.74 -1.85
C GLY A 819 -23.99 14.58 -3.20
N GLY A 820 -23.49 15.18 -4.29
CA GLY A 820 -24.01 14.96 -5.64
C GLY A 820 -23.70 13.55 -6.14
N VAL A 821 -24.56 12.98 -6.98
CA VAL A 821 -24.37 11.63 -7.54
C VAL A 821 -23.55 11.69 -8.84
N CYS A 822 -22.42 10.96 -8.89
CA CYS A 822 -21.42 11.09 -9.95
C CYS A 822 -21.96 10.98 -11.37
N TYR A 823 -22.69 9.91 -11.69
CA TYR A 823 -23.15 9.67 -13.05
C TYR A 823 -24.16 10.72 -13.54
N ARG A 824 -24.94 11.35 -12.63
CA ARG A 824 -25.89 12.42 -12.97
C ARG A 824 -25.18 13.74 -13.17
N VAL A 825 -24.36 14.12 -12.20
CA VAL A 825 -23.82 15.47 -12.10
C VAL A 825 -22.58 15.65 -12.97
N PHE A 826 -21.66 14.66 -13.00
CA PHE A 826 -20.41 14.77 -13.74
C PHE A 826 -20.49 14.16 -15.16
N PHE A 827 -21.27 13.08 -15.35
CA PHE A 827 -21.40 12.40 -16.65
C PHE A 827 -22.71 12.70 -17.40
N GLY A 828 -23.71 13.33 -16.78
CA GLY A 828 -24.98 13.69 -17.44
C GLY A 828 -25.88 12.51 -17.80
N ALA A 829 -25.83 11.43 -17.02
CA ALA A 829 -26.60 10.22 -17.24
C ALA A 829 -27.64 10.00 -16.10
N ASP A 830 -28.79 9.40 -16.43
CA ASP A 830 -29.83 9.09 -15.42
C ASP A 830 -29.55 7.81 -14.62
N ARG A 831 -28.59 7.01 -15.10
CA ARG A 831 -28.13 5.76 -14.49
C ARG A 831 -26.61 5.67 -14.54
N MET A 832 -26.05 4.74 -13.78
CA MET A 832 -24.60 4.52 -13.74
C MET A 832 -24.04 4.27 -15.14
N CYS A 833 -22.86 4.81 -15.42
CA CYS A 833 -22.27 4.80 -16.76
C CYS A 833 -21.92 3.37 -17.20
N GLU A 834 -22.21 3.04 -18.47
CA GLU A 834 -21.78 1.79 -19.08
C GLU A 834 -20.25 1.75 -19.11
N GLY A 835 -19.66 0.72 -18.50
CA GLY A 835 -18.21 0.60 -18.35
C GLY A 835 -17.59 1.39 -17.19
N CYS A 836 -18.39 1.85 -16.20
CA CYS A 836 -17.84 2.51 -15.01
C CYS A 836 -16.80 1.61 -14.31
N PRO A 837 -15.53 2.03 -14.16
CA PRO A 837 -14.49 1.21 -13.56
C PRO A 837 -14.72 0.91 -12.08
N MET A 838 -15.57 1.69 -11.40
CA MET A 838 -16.01 1.42 -10.02
C MET A 838 -16.78 0.09 -9.90
N LEU A 839 -17.53 -0.30 -10.94
CA LEU A 839 -18.24 -1.60 -10.97
C LEU A 839 -17.30 -2.79 -11.17
N MET A 840 -16.05 -2.53 -11.58
CA MET A 840 -15.04 -3.55 -11.79
C MET A 840 -14.19 -3.76 -10.53
N LEU A 841 -14.44 -2.99 -9.46
CA LEU A 841 -13.74 -3.14 -8.19
C LEU A 841 -14.42 -4.21 -7.34
N ASP A 842 -13.61 -5.06 -6.71
CA ASP A 842 -14.03 -6.05 -5.74
C ASP A 842 -12.94 -6.26 -4.67
N SER A 843 -13.12 -7.25 -3.80
CA SER A 843 -12.16 -7.58 -2.72
C SER A 843 -10.74 -7.94 -3.20
N VAL A 844 -10.57 -8.28 -4.48
CA VAL A 844 -9.29 -8.66 -5.11
C VAL A 844 -8.80 -7.56 -6.04
N ARG A 845 -9.71 -6.94 -6.81
CA ARG A 845 -9.41 -5.89 -7.78
C ARG A 845 -9.58 -4.52 -7.15
N THR A 846 -8.51 -4.05 -6.51
CA THR A 846 -8.49 -2.74 -5.83
C THR A 846 -8.29 -1.55 -6.77
N SER A 847 -8.02 -1.78 -8.06
CA SER A 847 -8.03 -0.73 -9.08
C SER A 847 -8.51 -1.24 -10.44
N ALA A 848 -9.16 -0.36 -11.20
CA ALA A 848 -9.64 -0.64 -12.54
C ALA A 848 -9.62 0.63 -13.38
N SER A 849 -9.51 0.49 -14.69
CA SER A 849 -9.60 1.61 -15.63
C SER A 849 -10.47 1.27 -16.81
N SER A 850 -11.16 2.25 -17.34
CA SER A 850 -12.08 2.10 -18.46
C SER A 850 -12.27 3.43 -19.19
N LEU A 851 -12.67 3.36 -20.46
CA LEU A 851 -13.10 4.52 -21.22
C LEU A 851 -14.60 4.72 -21.02
N VAL A 852 -14.98 5.88 -20.48
CA VAL A 852 -16.37 6.21 -20.18
C VAL A 852 -16.79 7.44 -20.98
N TRP A 853 -17.94 7.36 -21.66
CA TRP A 853 -18.50 8.48 -22.39
C TRP A 853 -19.11 9.51 -21.44
N ASN A 854 -18.62 10.75 -21.47
CA ASN A 854 -19.17 11.87 -20.72
C ASN A 854 -20.17 12.65 -21.57
N ARG A 855 -21.47 12.59 -21.23
CA ARG A 855 -22.54 13.23 -22.02
C ARG A 855 -22.53 14.74 -21.89
N ASN A 856 -22.21 15.27 -20.70
CA ASN A 856 -22.11 16.71 -20.47
C ASN A 856 -21.00 17.34 -21.34
N ARG A 857 -19.89 16.61 -21.54
CA ARG A 857 -18.72 17.10 -22.30
C ARG A 857 -18.62 16.59 -23.74
N LYS A 858 -19.46 15.63 -24.13
CA LYS A 858 -19.46 14.99 -25.46
C LYS A 858 -18.09 14.43 -25.87
N CYS A 859 -17.40 13.77 -24.95
CA CYS A 859 -16.10 13.14 -25.21
C CYS A 859 -15.93 11.84 -24.40
N TYR A 860 -14.97 11.01 -24.81
CA TYR A 860 -14.51 9.89 -23.99
C TYR A 860 -13.52 10.37 -22.93
N VAL A 861 -13.72 9.89 -21.72
CA VAL A 861 -12.86 10.15 -20.57
C VAL A 861 -12.27 8.81 -20.14
N HIS A 862 -10.95 8.72 -20.10
CA HIS A 862 -10.27 7.61 -19.46
C HIS A 862 -10.41 7.76 -17.95
N THR A 863 -11.21 6.88 -17.36
CA THR A 863 -11.51 6.88 -15.93
C THR A 863 -10.75 5.74 -15.27
N ARG A 864 -10.01 6.05 -14.21
CA ARG A 864 -9.35 5.08 -13.34
C ARG A 864 -9.98 5.14 -11.95
N ALA A 865 -10.38 3.99 -11.45
CA ALA A 865 -10.94 3.78 -10.13
C ALA A 865 -9.93 3.05 -9.24
N GLN A 866 -9.83 3.47 -7.98
CA GLN A 866 -9.06 2.79 -6.95
C GLN A 866 -9.84 2.77 -5.64
N ALA A 867 -10.00 1.58 -5.05
CA ALA A 867 -10.62 1.42 -3.75
C ALA A 867 -9.77 2.10 -2.67
N VAL A 868 -10.42 2.90 -1.83
CA VAL A 868 -9.79 3.62 -0.72
C VAL A 868 -10.67 3.56 0.52
N LEU A 869 -10.05 3.54 1.69
CA LEU A 869 -10.78 3.61 2.96
C LEU A 869 -11.00 5.09 3.32
N TRP A 870 -12.25 5.53 3.41
CA TRP A 870 -12.58 6.90 3.80
C TRP A 870 -12.71 7.03 5.32
N PRO A 871 -12.38 8.19 5.93
CA PRO A 871 -12.53 8.40 7.36
C PRO A 871 -13.92 8.00 7.88
N GLY A 872 -13.94 7.23 8.98
CA GLY A 872 -15.16 6.64 9.53
C GLY A 872 -15.49 5.24 8.99
N GLY A 873 -14.58 4.60 8.24
CA GLY A 873 -14.70 3.22 7.79
C GLY A 873 -15.64 3.03 6.58
N ARG A 874 -15.94 4.10 5.84
CA ARG A 874 -16.75 4.02 4.62
C ARG A 874 -15.92 3.51 3.46
N GLU A 875 -16.45 2.52 2.74
CA GLU A 875 -15.89 2.07 1.47
C GLU A 875 -16.09 3.17 0.42
N ALA A 876 -14.96 3.65 -0.10
CA ALA A 876 -14.95 4.71 -1.08
C ALA A 876 -14.06 4.32 -2.26
N CYS A 877 -14.26 5.03 -3.36
CA CYS A 877 -13.47 4.87 -4.56
C CYS A 877 -12.91 6.22 -4.98
N MET A 878 -11.59 6.30 -5.06
CA MET A 878 -10.91 7.41 -5.72
C MET A 878 -11.01 7.23 -7.23
N ILE A 879 -11.53 8.24 -7.91
CA ILE A 879 -11.67 8.29 -9.35
C ILE A 879 -10.74 9.37 -9.90
N SER A 880 -9.94 8.99 -10.89
CA SER A 880 -9.14 9.88 -11.72
C SER A 880 -9.68 9.85 -13.15
N CYS A 881 -9.91 11.01 -13.75
CA CYS A 881 -10.48 11.15 -15.07
C CYS A 881 -9.59 12.01 -15.97
N ARG A 882 -9.27 11.53 -17.18
CA ARG A 882 -8.54 12.28 -18.21
C ARG A 882 -9.33 12.27 -19.52
N ILE A 883 -9.51 13.42 -20.15
CA ILE A 883 -10.09 13.49 -21.51
C ILE A 883 -9.17 12.76 -22.49
N VAL A 884 -9.74 11.95 -23.37
CA VAL A 884 -9.01 11.37 -24.50
C VAL A 884 -9.31 12.20 -25.75
N GLU A 885 -8.30 12.89 -26.26
CA GLU A 885 -8.41 13.71 -27.48
C GLU A 885 -8.51 12.81 -28.73
N GLY A 886 -9.34 13.21 -29.71
CA GLY A 886 -9.46 12.52 -31.01
C GLY A 886 -10.46 11.36 -31.09
N LEU A 887 -11.18 11.03 -30.02
CA LEU A 887 -12.27 10.04 -30.00
C LEU A 887 -13.62 10.75 -29.79
N GLU A 888 -14.25 11.18 -30.89
CA GLU A 888 -15.61 11.72 -30.89
C GLU A 888 -16.62 10.65 -31.33
N LYS A 889 -17.78 10.62 -30.69
CA LYS A 889 -18.84 9.67 -31.05
C LYS A 889 -19.40 10.05 -32.41
N GLN A 890 -19.22 9.19 -33.42
CA GLN A 890 -19.92 9.35 -34.70
C GLN A 890 -21.44 9.29 -34.44
N ARG A 891 -22.17 10.31 -34.92
CA ARG A 891 -23.62 10.44 -34.74
C ARG A 891 -24.34 9.28 -35.43
N GLU A 892 -25.09 8.50 -34.65
CA GLU A 892 -26.34 7.88 -35.10
C GLU A 892 -27.41 8.10 -34.01
N GLU A 893 -28.42 8.91 -34.35
CA GLU A 893 -29.75 8.90 -33.75
C GLU A 893 -30.66 8.07 -34.66
N PRO A 894 -31.72 7.46 -34.10
CA PRO A 894 -33.01 8.13 -34.23
C PRO A 894 -33.73 8.30 -32.90
N GLU A 895 -34.30 9.50 -32.71
CA GLU A 895 -35.45 9.74 -31.85
C GLU A 895 -36.58 8.77 -32.21
N ASN A 896 -37.07 8.01 -31.24
CA ASN A 896 -38.35 7.34 -31.34
C ASN A 896 -39.25 7.83 -30.21
N SER A 897 -40.16 8.70 -30.60
CA SER A 897 -41.56 8.80 -30.19
C SER A 897 -42.03 7.78 -29.15
N LEU A 898 -42.61 8.27 -28.06
CA LEU A 898 -43.84 7.76 -27.48
C LEU A 898 -44.47 8.89 -26.66
N GLU A 899 -45.32 9.66 -27.33
CA GLU A 899 -46.39 10.44 -26.72
C GLU A 899 -47.44 9.51 -26.08
N GLU A 900 -48.13 10.10 -25.12
CA GLU A 900 -49.30 9.65 -24.38
C GLU A 900 -50.33 8.85 -25.21
N GLU A 901 -50.79 7.71 -24.68
CA GLU A 901 -52.22 7.34 -24.73
C GLU A 901 -52.56 6.25 -23.68
N LYS A 902 -53.39 6.66 -22.70
CA LYS A 902 -54.16 5.90 -21.68
C LYS A 902 -53.51 5.37 -20.41
#